data_AF-R9LPE7-F1
#
_entry.id   AF-R9LPE7-F1
#
_cell.length_a   1.000
_cell.length_b   1.000
_cell.length_c   1.000
_cell.angle_alpha   90.00
_cell.angle_beta   90.00
_cell.angle_gamma   90.00
#
_symmetry.space_group_name_H-M   'P 1'
#
loop_
_entity.id
_entity.type
_entity.pdbx_description
1 polymer ?
#
loop_
_entity_poly.entity_id
_entity_poly.type
_entity_poly.pdbx_seq_one_letter_code
_entity_poly.pdbx_strand_id
1 'polypeptide(L)'
;MKKLFNSYIDTFEYHSNSIENCIHVSGWCYFKNGKNVEYVVECNEEVKHYDILKVDRPDVDVQFQLNTKQNQFGFYIKVKLDQKNSLTDFVLKAKCENEIQEILRLNKSQIKKRENNSIFYYSIDEFKTNDNMCFVTGYVFAEGSDAPIEIEVLDYQKKHIEAKVDRIVRKDVMKVYKADNQNEKIGFRAEFSAKEKNPYYLRFKLGQEELEVPAEITLSFSQLTKSYIKSVNPERMKNAIRYLRKNGVRRFIHRVKLGPMDEIKLTYDEWFKFMSPDEKELENQKSEKFKYEPKISLIVATYNTPKKYLEEMIKSVLAQTYSNWELCIADGSTNEDVKKYIEKNIQENRIKFKKLDKNYGIADNMNAAYEMTSGEFVGFFDHDDLLTPNALYEVVKKLQDRKIEMVYSDEDKFDTDTKKFTEPHFKPDFSIDLLRSVNYICHFLIVKKSLIEKVGAFNKKYDGAQDYDFTLRAIEKLENDQIAHIPMILYHWRMHSSSTAANPESKLYAFEAGQRAIEDHLKRQQVHAQVKMSKNLGMYDVFYKIADDPFVSIIIPNKDHIEDLSRAIESIQEKSTYRNFEFIVVENNSVEPETFKYYEEVQKKYKNVKVVIWKEEFNYSAINNYGETFAQGDYILLLNNDTEMIEPRSIEDMLGICQRKDVGAVGARLYYEDDTIQHAGVIIGLGGTAGHAFLNIPKEQGGYFNRIFAKQDVSAVTAACLMVKKTVFEEVGGLFEGLKVAFNDIDFCLKIREAGYLIVYDPQAEFYHYESKSRGMEDTPEKVARFNREIETLTNRWDQIFDKGDPYYNPNLSLLMDSYTIKMPEEMKVEQSKKMEKKKQKANN
;
A
#
# COMPACT_ATOMS: atom_id res chain seq x y z
N MET A 1 -26.24 -16.11 24.59
CA MET A 1 -25.63 -16.21 25.94
C MET A 1 -24.29 -15.49 25.92
N LYS A 2 -23.99 -14.60 26.88
CA LYS A 2 -22.68 -13.92 26.94
C LYS A 2 -21.60 -14.97 27.23
N LYS A 3 -20.66 -15.17 26.29
CA LYS A 3 -19.48 -16.03 26.52
C LYS A 3 -18.66 -15.45 27.68
N LEU A 4 -18.39 -16.25 28.71
CA LEU A 4 -17.62 -15.85 29.89
C LEU A 4 -16.10 -15.98 29.64
N PHE A 5 -15.72 -16.89 28.74
CA PHE A 5 -14.36 -17.07 28.24
C PHE A 5 -14.24 -16.51 26.82
N ASN A 6 -13.18 -15.72 26.60
CA ASN A 6 -12.71 -15.39 25.26
C ASN A 6 -11.53 -16.29 24.92
N SER A 7 -11.58 -16.91 23.75
CA SER A 7 -10.59 -17.91 23.34
C SER A 7 -10.51 -18.05 21.83
N TYR A 8 -9.33 -18.42 21.34
CA TYR A 8 -9.11 -18.84 19.96
C TYR A 8 -8.07 -19.94 19.91
N ILE A 9 -8.26 -20.90 19.01
CA ILE A 9 -7.33 -22.02 18.81
C ILE A 9 -6.48 -21.72 17.58
N ASP A 10 -5.17 -21.58 17.79
CA ASP A 10 -4.19 -21.31 16.74
C ASP A 10 -3.91 -22.58 15.93
N THR A 11 -3.69 -23.72 16.59
CA THR A 11 -3.43 -25.01 15.91
C THR A 11 -3.97 -26.22 16.69
N PHE A 12 -4.28 -27.30 15.95
CA PHE A 12 -4.52 -28.64 16.47
C PHE A 12 -3.85 -29.66 15.53
N GLU A 13 -2.97 -30.50 16.05
CA GLU A 13 -2.33 -31.59 15.31
C GLU A 13 -2.48 -32.91 16.08
N TYR A 14 -2.86 -33.99 15.38
CA TYR A 14 -2.88 -35.35 15.92
C TYR A 14 -1.78 -36.16 15.23
N HIS A 15 -0.77 -36.58 15.98
CA HIS A 15 0.32 -37.42 15.47
C HIS A 15 0.02 -38.87 15.86
N SER A 16 -0.15 -39.75 14.88
CA SER A 16 -0.40 -41.18 15.06
C SER A 16 0.54 -42.00 14.19
N ASN A 17 1.84 -41.95 14.52
CA ASN A 17 2.88 -42.64 13.76
C ASN A 17 3.56 -43.73 14.61
N SER A 18 4.53 -44.44 14.03
CA SER A 18 5.19 -45.58 14.68
C SER A 18 6.10 -45.18 15.87
N ILE A 19 6.40 -43.89 16.03
CA ILE A 19 7.32 -43.35 17.04
C ILE A 19 6.58 -42.49 18.09
N GLU A 20 5.51 -41.80 17.70
CA GLU A 20 4.77 -40.88 18.54
C GLU A 20 3.25 -41.00 18.35
N ASN A 21 2.51 -41.02 19.46
CA ASN A 21 1.04 -40.99 19.51
C ASN A 21 0.59 -39.88 20.46
N CYS A 22 0.45 -38.66 19.95
CA CYS A 22 0.21 -37.47 20.76
C CYS A 22 -0.68 -36.44 20.06
N ILE A 23 -1.22 -35.50 20.85
CA ILE A 23 -2.01 -34.37 20.36
C ILE A 23 -1.29 -33.08 20.76
N HIS A 24 -1.13 -32.16 19.82
CA HIS A 24 -0.63 -30.81 20.06
C HIS A 24 -1.75 -29.79 19.80
N VAL A 25 -2.02 -28.93 20.79
CA VAL A 25 -3.01 -27.85 20.67
C VAL A 25 -2.38 -26.54 21.11
N SER A 26 -2.49 -25.49 20.31
CA SER A 26 -2.06 -24.16 20.71
C SER A 26 -3.16 -23.13 20.51
N GLY A 27 -3.13 -22.07 21.31
CA GLY A 27 -4.16 -21.03 21.28
C GLY A 27 -3.98 -20.01 22.38
N TRP A 28 -5.02 -19.22 22.61
CA TRP A 28 -5.12 -18.32 23.75
C TRP A 28 -6.51 -18.39 24.37
N CYS A 29 -6.58 -18.18 25.68
CA CYS A 29 -7.84 -18.07 26.40
C CYS A 29 -7.67 -17.23 27.67
N TYR A 30 -8.64 -16.35 27.93
CA TYR A 30 -8.72 -15.59 29.17
C TYR A 30 -10.18 -15.47 29.65
N PHE A 31 -10.35 -15.37 30.96
CA PHE A 31 -11.65 -15.14 31.58
C PHE A 31 -11.97 -13.64 31.61
N LYS A 32 -13.23 -13.23 31.53
CA LYS A 32 -13.68 -11.81 31.36
C LYS A 32 -13.03 -10.76 32.30
N ASN A 33 -12.44 -11.16 33.42
CA ASN A 33 -11.74 -10.31 34.39
C ASN A 33 -10.19 -10.41 34.32
N GLY A 34 -9.64 -11.01 33.26
CA GLY A 34 -8.19 -11.19 33.08
C GLY A 34 -7.55 -12.27 33.94
N LYS A 35 -8.33 -13.14 34.60
CA LYS A 35 -7.80 -14.24 35.40
C LYS A 35 -7.25 -15.38 34.55
N ASN A 36 -6.26 -16.08 35.13
CA ASN A 36 -5.67 -17.28 34.54
C ASN A 36 -6.71 -18.40 34.38
N VAL A 37 -6.63 -19.07 33.24
CA VAL A 37 -7.50 -20.17 32.84
C VAL A 37 -6.74 -21.49 32.97
N GLU A 38 -7.36 -22.45 33.64
CA GLU A 38 -6.97 -23.86 33.65
C GLU A 38 -7.67 -24.61 32.52
N TYR A 39 -7.11 -25.75 32.10
CA TYR A 39 -7.69 -26.54 31.03
C TYR A 39 -8.06 -27.94 31.49
N VAL A 40 -9.16 -28.46 30.95
CA VAL A 40 -9.53 -29.88 31.03
C VAL A 40 -9.50 -30.42 29.61
N VAL A 41 -8.70 -31.46 29.40
CA VAL A 41 -8.58 -32.13 28.10
C VAL A 41 -9.27 -33.48 28.19
N GLU A 42 -10.25 -33.71 27.34
CA GLU A 42 -10.94 -34.99 27.21
C GLU A 42 -10.62 -35.59 25.84
N CYS A 43 -10.21 -36.86 25.83
CA CYS A 43 -9.99 -37.64 24.63
C CYS A 43 -10.87 -38.89 24.71
N ASN A 44 -11.79 -39.06 23.75
CA ASN A 44 -12.82 -40.11 23.79
C ASN A 44 -13.59 -40.13 25.11
N GLU A 45 -14.04 -38.95 25.58
CA GLU A 45 -14.77 -38.77 26.84
C GLU A 45 -13.98 -39.08 28.13
N GLU A 46 -12.70 -39.46 28.03
CA GLU A 46 -11.81 -39.64 29.18
C GLU A 46 -10.93 -38.41 29.39
N VAL A 47 -10.88 -37.89 30.62
CA VAL A 47 -9.96 -36.80 30.98
C VAL A 47 -8.51 -37.30 30.90
N LYS A 48 -7.67 -36.61 30.13
CA LYS A 48 -6.25 -36.94 29.95
C LYS A 48 -5.34 -35.95 30.66
N HIS A 49 -4.21 -36.46 31.14
CA HIS A 49 -3.10 -35.63 31.58
C HIS A 49 -2.48 -34.94 30.36
N TYR A 50 -2.01 -33.71 30.55
CA TYR A 50 -1.36 -32.94 29.50
C TYR A 50 -0.18 -32.14 30.05
N ASP A 51 0.79 -31.89 29.19
CA ASP A 51 1.85 -30.94 29.42
C ASP A 51 1.42 -29.58 28.86
N ILE A 52 1.56 -28.50 29.62
CA ILE A 52 1.22 -27.15 29.16
C ILE A 52 2.40 -26.19 29.28
N LEU A 53 2.62 -25.44 28.21
CA LEU A 53 3.49 -24.27 28.21
C LEU A 53 2.62 -23.01 28.05
N LYS A 54 2.68 -22.11 29.03
CA LYS A 54 2.04 -20.80 28.94
C LYS A 54 2.90 -19.86 28.09
N VAL A 55 2.27 -19.04 27.26
CA VAL A 55 2.94 -18.15 26.31
C VAL A 55 2.34 -16.75 26.43
N ASP A 56 3.19 -15.74 26.36
CA ASP A 56 2.73 -14.35 26.39
C ASP A 56 1.98 -14.00 25.10
N ARG A 57 0.83 -13.31 25.23
CA ARG A 57 0.02 -12.82 24.10
C ARG A 57 -0.29 -11.33 24.22
N PRO A 58 0.71 -10.44 23.99
CA PRO A 58 0.52 -8.99 24.08
C PRO A 58 -0.53 -8.48 23.08
N ASP A 59 -0.68 -9.16 21.94
CA ASP A 59 -1.70 -8.88 20.93
C ASP A 59 -3.13 -9.04 21.46
N VAL A 60 -3.36 -10.04 22.33
CA VAL A 60 -4.65 -10.29 22.97
C VAL A 60 -4.91 -9.27 24.09
N ASP A 61 -3.88 -8.93 24.87
CA ASP A 61 -4.00 -7.90 25.92
C ASP A 61 -4.35 -6.52 25.34
N VAL A 62 -3.72 -6.14 24.22
CA VAL A 62 -4.02 -4.88 23.51
C VAL A 62 -5.41 -4.93 22.84
N GLN A 63 -5.74 -6.02 22.14
CA GLN A 63 -7.01 -6.16 21.44
C GLN A 63 -8.21 -6.07 22.40
N PHE A 64 -8.05 -6.60 23.63
CA PHE A 64 -9.14 -6.69 24.60
C PHE A 64 -8.96 -5.79 25.83
N GLN A 65 -7.95 -4.91 25.83
CA GLN A 65 -7.65 -3.93 26.89
C GLN A 65 -7.63 -4.54 28.30
N LEU A 66 -6.97 -5.69 28.47
CA LEU A 66 -7.12 -6.49 29.70
C LEU A 66 -6.38 -5.87 30.90
N ASN A 67 -5.41 -4.97 30.68
CA ASN A 67 -4.72 -4.19 31.73
C ASN A 67 -4.15 -5.06 32.86
N THR A 68 -3.83 -6.31 32.57
CA THR A 68 -3.33 -7.27 33.56
C THR A 68 -1.81 -7.27 33.59
N LYS A 69 -1.20 -7.21 34.77
CA LYS A 69 0.27 -7.36 34.94
C LYS A 69 0.80 -8.77 34.60
N GLN A 70 -0.05 -9.70 34.14
CA GLN A 70 0.32 -11.07 33.77
C GLN A 70 -0.18 -11.35 32.34
N ASN A 71 0.75 -11.44 31.38
CA ASN A 71 0.45 -11.54 29.93
C ASN A 71 0.28 -12.99 29.42
N GLN A 72 0.17 -13.98 30.31
CA GLN A 72 0.27 -15.41 30.00
C GLN A 72 -1.08 -16.06 29.61
N PHE A 73 -1.79 -15.46 28.65
CA PHE A 73 -3.06 -15.96 28.14
C PHE A 73 -2.92 -17.00 27.03
N GLY A 74 -1.74 -17.10 26.41
CA GLY A 74 -1.42 -18.12 25.42
C GLY A 74 -1.10 -19.47 26.05
N PHE A 75 -1.33 -20.55 25.29
CA PHE A 75 -1.00 -21.91 25.71
C PHE A 75 -0.52 -22.77 24.55
N TYR A 76 0.32 -23.75 24.88
CA TYR A 76 0.63 -24.94 24.09
C TYR A 76 0.40 -26.16 24.97
N ILE A 77 -0.52 -27.03 24.57
CA ILE A 77 -0.92 -28.25 25.27
C ILE A 77 -0.45 -29.46 24.46
N LYS A 78 0.34 -30.34 25.09
CA LYS A 78 0.72 -31.65 24.54
C LYS A 78 0.06 -32.75 25.36
N VAL A 79 -0.63 -33.67 24.68
CA VAL A 79 -1.32 -34.80 25.30
C VAL A 79 -0.70 -36.08 24.75
N LYS A 80 -0.16 -36.94 25.62
CA LYS A 80 0.31 -38.27 25.23
C LYS A 80 -0.86 -39.25 25.30
N LEU A 81 -0.95 -40.15 24.32
CA LEU A 81 -2.03 -41.15 24.26
C LEU A 81 -1.46 -42.56 24.45
N ASP A 82 -1.96 -43.25 25.49
CA ASP A 82 -1.35 -44.50 25.99
C ASP A 82 -1.55 -45.74 25.11
N GLN A 83 -2.46 -45.71 24.11
CA GLN A 83 -2.66 -46.81 23.15
C GLN A 83 -3.12 -46.34 21.77
N LYS A 84 -2.86 -47.15 20.74
CA LYS A 84 -3.23 -47.02 19.32
C LYS A 84 -4.76 -47.08 19.04
N ASN A 85 -5.60 -46.67 19.99
CA ASN A 85 -7.03 -46.51 19.74
C ASN A 85 -7.25 -45.21 18.98
N SER A 86 -7.93 -45.28 17.84
CA SER A 86 -8.21 -44.12 16.99
C SER A 86 -8.92 -43.05 17.82
N LEU A 87 -8.31 -41.87 17.96
CA LEU A 87 -8.97 -40.72 18.57
C LEU A 87 -10.26 -40.40 17.79
N THR A 88 -11.41 -40.54 18.44
CA THR A 88 -12.73 -40.33 17.84
C THR A 88 -13.41 -39.05 18.32
N ASP A 89 -13.01 -38.55 19.48
CA ASP A 89 -13.49 -37.29 20.04
C ASP A 89 -12.36 -36.61 20.84
N PHE A 90 -12.28 -35.30 20.72
CA PHE A 90 -11.38 -34.46 21.50
C PHE A 90 -12.12 -33.22 21.98
N VAL A 91 -12.03 -32.93 23.27
CA VAL A 91 -12.62 -31.71 23.87
C VAL A 91 -11.56 -31.00 24.71
N LEU A 92 -11.42 -29.69 24.48
CA LEU A 92 -10.69 -28.78 25.35
C LEU A 92 -11.69 -27.85 26.03
N LYS A 93 -11.71 -27.87 27.37
CA LYS A 93 -12.52 -26.98 28.18
C LYS A 93 -11.62 -26.01 28.94
N ALA A 94 -11.98 -24.73 28.93
CA ALA A 94 -11.42 -23.70 29.78
C ALA A 94 -12.17 -23.69 31.12
N LYS A 95 -11.43 -23.61 32.22
CA LYS A 95 -11.96 -23.55 33.58
C LYS A 95 -11.35 -22.38 34.33
N CYS A 96 -12.19 -21.58 34.98
CA CYS A 96 -11.76 -20.52 35.89
C CYS A 96 -12.81 -20.41 36.99
N GLU A 97 -12.37 -20.51 38.26
CA GLU A 97 -13.28 -20.54 39.42
C GLU A 97 -14.32 -21.68 39.31
N ASN A 98 -15.62 -21.35 39.39
CA ASN A 98 -16.73 -22.29 39.28
C ASN A 98 -17.27 -22.40 37.85
N GLU A 99 -16.68 -21.68 36.88
CA GLU A 99 -17.13 -21.65 35.50
C GLU A 99 -16.27 -22.57 34.63
N ILE A 100 -16.92 -23.36 33.77
CA ILE A 100 -16.27 -24.22 32.78
C ILE A 100 -16.94 -24.01 31.42
N GLN A 101 -16.14 -23.82 30.38
CA GLN A 101 -16.64 -23.61 29.01
C GLN A 101 -15.83 -24.43 28.03
N GLU A 102 -16.51 -25.13 27.13
CA GLU A 102 -15.88 -25.77 25.98
C GLU A 102 -15.32 -24.71 25.02
N ILE A 103 -14.04 -24.83 24.67
CA ILE A 103 -13.35 -23.91 23.75
C ILE A 103 -12.89 -24.60 22.46
N LEU A 104 -12.82 -25.93 22.44
CA LEU A 104 -12.62 -26.74 21.24
C LEU A 104 -13.31 -28.08 21.40
N ARG A 105 -14.04 -28.52 20.37
CA ARG A 105 -14.49 -29.90 20.23
C ARG A 105 -14.25 -30.36 18.81
N LEU A 106 -13.64 -31.52 18.66
CA LEU A 106 -13.36 -32.13 17.38
C LEU A 106 -13.89 -33.57 17.37
N ASN A 107 -14.70 -33.88 16.36
CA ASN A 107 -15.17 -35.23 16.11
C ASN A 107 -14.17 -36.03 15.25
N LYS A 108 -14.41 -37.34 15.12
CA LYS A 108 -13.57 -38.28 14.38
C LYS A 108 -13.20 -37.82 12.96
N SER A 109 -14.15 -37.22 12.23
CA SER A 109 -13.90 -36.75 10.86
C SER A 109 -12.98 -35.54 10.85
N GLN A 110 -13.15 -34.61 11.80
CA GLN A 110 -12.31 -33.43 11.95
C GLN A 110 -10.89 -33.76 12.46
N ILE A 111 -10.76 -34.78 13.31
CA ILE A 111 -9.48 -35.29 13.80
C ILE A 111 -8.72 -35.97 12.65
N LYS A 112 -9.37 -36.85 11.89
CA LYS A 112 -8.74 -37.58 10.77
C LYS A 112 -8.18 -36.66 9.69
N LYS A 113 -8.80 -35.50 9.44
CA LYS A 113 -8.28 -34.46 8.52
C LYS A 113 -6.99 -33.78 9.01
N ARG A 114 -6.65 -33.94 10.29
CA ARG A 114 -5.52 -33.30 10.98
C ARG A 114 -4.53 -34.34 11.54
N GLU A 115 -4.68 -35.58 11.10
CA GLU A 115 -3.84 -36.71 11.46
C GLU A 115 -2.55 -36.69 10.62
N ASN A 116 -1.40 -36.76 11.28
CA ASN A 116 -0.09 -36.85 10.66
C ASN A 116 0.54 -38.21 10.95
N ASN A 117 0.70 -39.01 9.90
CA ASN A 117 1.24 -40.38 9.99
C ASN A 117 2.72 -40.47 9.62
N SER A 118 3.34 -39.36 9.18
CA SER A 118 4.77 -39.34 8.84
C SER A 118 5.61 -39.27 10.12
N ILE A 119 6.64 -40.09 10.20
CA ILE A 119 7.68 -39.99 11.24
C ILE A 119 8.72 -38.91 10.93
N PHE A 120 8.77 -38.43 9.67
CA PHE A 120 9.75 -37.45 9.21
C PHE A 120 9.24 -36.03 9.40
N TYR A 121 10.02 -35.23 10.11
CA TYR A 121 9.92 -33.78 10.19
C TYR A 121 10.95 -33.17 9.26
N TYR A 122 10.50 -32.48 8.21
CA TYR A 122 11.41 -31.93 7.20
C TYR A 122 10.98 -30.56 6.68
N SER A 123 11.94 -29.85 6.08
CA SER A 123 11.73 -28.66 5.26
C SER A 123 12.77 -28.63 4.15
N ILE A 124 12.37 -28.17 2.97
CA ILE A 124 13.28 -27.80 1.88
C ILE A 124 13.43 -26.28 1.92
N ASP A 125 14.63 -25.82 2.24
CA ASP A 125 14.93 -24.40 2.44
C ASP A 125 15.26 -23.71 1.11
N GLU A 126 15.95 -24.40 0.20
CA GLU A 126 16.36 -23.83 -1.08
C GLU A 126 16.52 -24.91 -2.16
N PHE A 127 16.10 -24.58 -3.38
CA PHE A 127 16.45 -25.31 -4.61
C PHE A 127 17.06 -24.33 -5.62
N LYS A 128 18.30 -24.55 -6.04
CA LYS A 128 19.04 -23.71 -7.00
C LYS A 128 19.52 -24.53 -8.19
N THR A 129 19.49 -23.93 -9.38
CA THR A 129 20.03 -24.50 -10.61
C THR A 129 21.02 -23.53 -11.24
N ASN A 130 22.19 -24.02 -11.67
CA ASN A 130 23.20 -23.25 -12.41
C ASN A 130 23.85 -24.14 -13.48
N ASP A 131 23.84 -23.74 -14.75
CA ASP A 131 24.59 -24.32 -15.89
C ASP A 131 25.00 -25.82 -15.76
N ASN A 132 24.01 -26.71 -15.51
CA ASN A 132 24.08 -28.19 -15.33
C ASN A 132 24.24 -28.78 -13.92
N MET A 133 24.16 -27.98 -12.85
CA MET A 133 24.20 -28.43 -11.46
C MET A 133 23.00 -27.92 -10.65
N CYS A 134 22.45 -28.80 -9.82
CA CYS A 134 21.37 -28.53 -8.89
C CYS A 134 21.85 -28.64 -7.44
N PHE A 135 21.35 -27.73 -6.60
CA PHE A 135 21.61 -27.69 -5.16
C PHE A 135 20.30 -27.66 -4.40
N VAL A 136 20.17 -28.54 -3.41
CA VAL A 136 19.00 -28.60 -2.52
C VAL A 136 19.47 -28.51 -1.09
N THR A 137 18.96 -27.57 -0.32
CA THR A 137 19.23 -27.48 1.12
C THR A 137 17.95 -27.59 1.92
N GLY A 138 18.06 -28.12 3.14
CA GLY A 138 16.90 -28.33 4.01
C GLY A 138 17.27 -28.92 5.35
N TYR A 139 16.27 -29.38 6.10
CA TYR A 139 16.46 -30.22 7.27
C TYR A 139 15.51 -31.42 7.23
N VAL A 140 15.93 -32.53 7.86
CA VAL A 140 15.09 -33.70 8.11
C VAL A 140 15.54 -34.41 9.39
N PHE A 141 14.59 -34.71 10.28
CA PHE A 141 14.78 -35.52 11.48
C PHE A 141 13.51 -36.32 11.81
N ALA A 142 13.63 -37.28 12.71
CA ALA A 142 12.51 -38.02 13.29
C ALA A 142 12.53 -37.80 14.81
N GLU A 143 11.47 -37.23 15.37
CA GLU A 143 11.39 -36.99 16.82
C GLU A 143 11.33 -38.34 17.56
N GLY A 144 12.19 -38.54 18.56
CA GLY A 144 12.29 -39.81 19.30
C GLY A 144 13.19 -40.88 18.67
N SER A 145 13.94 -40.55 17.61
CA SER A 145 14.94 -41.43 17.00
C SER A 145 16.23 -40.67 16.66
N ASP A 146 17.36 -41.15 17.17
CA ASP A 146 18.70 -40.64 16.86
C ASP A 146 19.34 -41.33 15.62
N ALA A 147 18.65 -42.29 15.00
CA ALA A 147 19.17 -43.01 13.86
C ALA A 147 19.33 -42.08 12.63
N PRO A 148 20.41 -42.22 11.84
CA PRO A 148 20.68 -41.35 10.70
C PRO A 148 19.64 -41.58 9.61
N ILE A 149 19.08 -40.47 9.10
CA ILE A 149 18.16 -40.47 7.97
C ILE A 149 18.96 -40.39 6.68
N GLU A 150 18.79 -41.40 5.82
CA GLU A 150 19.37 -41.44 4.48
C GLU A 150 18.56 -40.54 3.54
N ILE A 151 19.23 -39.82 2.65
CA ILE A 151 18.63 -38.89 1.70
C ILE A 151 19.08 -39.27 0.30
N GLU A 152 18.15 -39.71 -0.53
CA GLU A 152 18.37 -39.98 -1.96
C GLU A 152 17.78 -38.86 -2.82
N VAL A 153 18.40 -38.59 -3.97
CA VAL A 153 17.84 -37.70 -4.99
C VAL A 153 17.29 -38.54 -6.14
N LEU A 154 16.10 -38.21 -6.62
CA LEU A 154 15.42 -38.91 -7.70
C LEU A 154 15.08 -37.94 -8.85
N ASP A 155 15.07 -38.46 -10.07
CA ASP A 155 14.55 -37.75 -11.25
C ASP A 155 13.01 -37.78 -11.33
N TYR A 156 12.47 -37.17 -12.39
CA TYR A 156 11.02 -37.12 -12.64
C TYR A 156 10.40 -38.50 -12.89
N GLN A 157 11.20 -39.49 -13.29
CA GLN A 157 10.78 -40.89 -13.43
C GLN A 157 11.00 -41.69 -12.15
N LYS A 158 11.31 -41.02 -11.02
CA LYS A 158 11.59 -41.62 -9.71
C LYS A 158 12.82 -42.52 -9.68
N LYS A 159 13.74 -42.35 -10.63
CA LYS A 159 15.01 -43.08 -10.69
C LYS A 159 16.09 -42.33 -9.93
N HIS A 160 16.93 -43.08 -9.22
CA HIS A 160 18.02 -42.54 -8.42
C HIS A 160 19.03 -41.75 -9.27
N ILE A 161 19.37 -40.54 -8.79
CA ILE A 161 20.42 -39.68 -9.32
C ILE A 161 21.59 -39.69 -8.34
N GLU A 162 22.80 -39.86 -8.86
CA GLU A 162 24.00 -39.72 -8.05
C GLU A 162 24.12 -38.27 -7.53
N ALA A 163 24.10 -38.14 -6.21
CA ALA A 163 24.13 -36.86 -5.52
C ALA A 163 25.11 -36.90 -4.34
N LYS A 164 25.84 -35.79 -4.15
CA LYS A 164 26.64 -35.58 -2.95
C LYS A 164 25.75 -34.96 -1.88
N VAL A 165 25.58 -35.65 -0.74
CA VAL A 165 24.76 -35.17 0.39
C VAL A 165 25.63 -34.92 1.62
N ASP A 166 25.73 -33.65 2.02
CA ASP A 166 26.44 -33.23 3.23
C ASP A 166 25.43 -32.91 4.35
N ARG A 167 25.63 -33.47 5.57
CA ARG A 167 24.80 -33.17 6.75
C ARG A 167 25.31 -31.92 7.47
N ILE A 168 24.41 -31.02 7.86
CA ILE A 168 24.73 -29.70 8.43
C ILE A 168 24.07 -29.55 9.81
N VAL A 169 24.71 -28.81 10.71
CA VAL A 169 24.17 -28.51 12.04
C VAL A 169 23.06 -27.45 11.96
N ARG A 170 21.90 -27.71 12.61
CA ARG A 170 20.73 -26.80 12.64
C ARG A 170 20.18 -26.60 14.06
N LYS A 171 20.92 -25.84 14.88
CA LYS A 171 20.56 -25.57 16.30
C LYS A 171 19.28 -24.74 16.45
N ASP A 172 18.98 -23.92 15.45
CA ASP A 172 17.74 -23.13 15.32
C ASP A 172 16.50 -24.03 15.26
N VAL A 173 16.55 -25.12 14.48
CA VAL A 173 15.43 -26.05 14.31
C VAL A 173 15.19 -26.89 15.58
N MET A 174 16.27 -27.31 16.24
CA MET A 174 16.24 -28.09 17.49
C MET A 174 15.57 -27.34 18.64
N LYS A 175 15.86 -26.04 18.79
CA LYS A 175 15.26 -25.20 19.85
C LYS A 175 13.74 -25.16 19.80
N VAL A 176 13.16 -25.25 18.61
CA VAL A 176 11.73 -25.07 18.43
C VAL A 176 10.95 -26.39 18.46
N TYR A 177 11.59 -27.51 18.13
CA TYR A 177 10.95 -28.82 18.32
C TYR A 177 11.13 -29.39 19.74
N LYS A 178 11.99 -28.78 20.59
CA LYS A 178 12.37 -29.33 21.91
C LYS A 178 12.69 -30.84 21.85
N ALA A 179 13.27 -31.28 20.73
CA ALA A 179 13.61 -32.68 20.55
C ALA A 179 14.78 -33.02 21.47
N ASP A 180 14.62 -34.07 22.29
CA ASP A 180 15.71 -34.67 23.09
C ASP A 180 16.79 -35.36 22.22
N ASN A 181 16.69 -35.26 20.88
CA ASN A 181 17.67 -35.82 19.96
C ASN A 181 19.04 -35.16 20.19
N GLN A 182 20.05 -35.97 20.50
CA GLN A 182 21.41 -35.50 20.75
C GLN A 182 22.14 -35.14 19.44
N ASN A 183 21.56 -35.44 18.29
CA ASN A 183 22.19 -35.25 16.99
C ASN A 183 21.92 -33.87 16.40
N GLU A 184 22.85 -32.93 16.57
CA GLU A 184 22.71 -31.55 16.04
C GLU A 184 22.73 -31.46 14.49
N LYS A 185 23.12 -32.54 13.78
CA LYS A 185 23.29 -32.59 12.32
C LYS A 185 22.01 -33.03 11.58
N ILE A 186 20.91 -32.29 11.80
CA ILE A 186 19.61 -32.55 11.15
C ILE A 186 19.44 -31.83 9.80
N GLY A 187 20.32 -30.87 9.47
CA GLY A 187 20.34 -30.19 8.18
C GLY A 187 20.98 -31.05 7.09
N PHE A 188 20.69 -30.73 5.83
CA PHE A 188 21.37 -31.34 4.68
C PHE A 188 21.59 -30.34 3.53
N ARG A 189 22.58 -30.65 2.70
CA ARG A 189 22.81 -30.07 1.38
C ARG A 189 23.08 -31.19 0.39
N ALA A 190 22.21 -31.33 -0.60
CA ALA A 190 22.35 -32.27 -1.71
C ALA A 190 22.79 -31.52 -2.98
N GLU A 191 23.79 -32.05 -3.68
CA GLU A 191 24.34 -31.52 -4.92
C GLU A 191 24.35 -32.60 -5.99
N PHE A 192 23.75 -32.34 -7.16
CA PHE A 192 23.64 -33.33 -8.25
C PHE A 192 23.59 -32.66 -9.62
N SER A 193 23.97 -33.39 -10.67
CA SER A 193 23.93 -32.89 -12.05
C SER A 193 22.55 -33.06 -12.67
N ALA A 194 22.05 -32.01 -13.31
CA ALA A 194 20.77 -31.99 -14.00
C ALA A 194 20.99 -31.99 -15.51
N LYS A 195 20.39 -32.94 -16.22
CA LYS A 195 20.47 -33.03 -17.70
C LYS A 195 19.32 -32.30 -18.42
N GLU A 196 18.22 -31.95 -17.74
CA GLU A 196 17.03 -31.29 -18.30
C GLU A 196 16.26 -30.48 -17.23
N LYS A 197 15.35 -29.57 -17.61
CA LYS A 197 14.44 -28.82 -16.70
C LYS A 197 13.24 -29.69 -16.25
N ASN A 198 13.50 -30.83 -15.60
CA ASN A 198 12.45 -31.73 -15.10
C ASN A 198 12.36 -31.66 -13.57
N PRO A 199 11.19 -31.95 -12.96
CA PRO A 199 11.03 -31.93 -11.51
C PRO A 199 11.84 -33.05 -10.84
N TYR A 200 12.50 -32.71 -9.73
CA TYR A 200 13.30 -33.63 -8.92
C TYR A 200 12.62 -33.94 -7.59
N TYR A 201 12.97 -35.07 -6.97
CA TYR A 201 12.45 -35.49 -5.67
C TYR A 201 13.58 -35.87 -4.72
N LEU A 202 13.34 -35.72 -3.42
CA LEU A 202 14.14 -36.32 -2.37
C LEU A 202 13.39 -37.50 -1.76
N ARG A 203 14.09 -38.58 -1.43
CA ARG A 203 13.55 -39.68 -0.63
C ARG A 203 14.30 -39.76 0.69
N PHE A 204 13.58 -39.59 1.79
CA PHE A 204 14.10 -39.78 3.14
C PHE A 204 13.84 -41.21 3.60
N LYS A 205 14.85 -41.89 4.13
CA LYS A 205 14.72 -43.27 4.63
C LYS A 205 15.20 -43.39 6.07
N LEU A 206 14.41 -44.11 6.87
CA LEU A 206 14.75 -44.48 8.25
C LEU A 206 14.22 -45.89 8.52
N GLY A 207 15.07 -46.92 8.38
CA GLY A 207 14.64 -48.31 8.51
C GLY A 207 13.71 -48.74 7.37
N GLN A 208 12.48 -49.17 7.69
CA GLN A 208 11.45 -49.52 6.71
C GLN A 208 10.54 -48.33 6.32
N GLU A 209 10.70 -47.18 6.99
CA GLU A 209 9.92 -45.98 6.73
C GLU A 209 10.61 -45.15 5.66
N GLU A 210 9.86 -44.74 4.64
CA GLU A 210 10.34 -43.87 3.58
C GLU A 210 9.34 -42.75 3.29
N LEU A 211 9.87 -41.58 2.95
CA LEU A 211 9.06 -40.44 2.52
C LEU A 211 9.68 -39.79 1.30
N GLU A 212 8.92 -39.76 0.21
CA GLU A 212 9.28 -39.01 -0.99
C GLU A 212 8.67 -37.62 -0.96
N VAL A 213 9.49 -36.61 -1.25
CA VAL A 213 9.11 -35.21 -1.25
C VAL A 213 9.65 -34.53 -2.51
N PRO A 214 8.95 -33.56 -3.11
CA PRO A 214 9.53 -32.75 -4.18
C PRO A 214 10.79 -32.03 -3.70
N ALA A 215 11.85 -32.06 -4.51
CA ALA A 215 13.09 -31.31 -4.26
C ALA A 215 12.94 -29.84 -4.68
N GLU A 216 12.07 -29.57 -5.67
CA GLU A 216 11.62 -28.22 -5.98
C GLU A 216 10.67 -27.72 -4.90
N ILE A 217 10.73 -26.41 -4.62
CA ILE A 217 9.88 -25.80 -3.61
C ILE A 217 8.44 -25.71 -4.13
N THR A 218 7.68 -26.79 -4.00
CA THR A 218 6.22 -26.77 -4.20
C THR A 218 5.59 -26.19 -2.94
N LEU A 219 5.40 -24.87 -2.91
CA LEU A 219 4.91 -24.17 -1.73
C LEU A 219 3.42 -24.45 -1.51
N SER A 220 3.11 -25.37 -0.61
CA SER A 220 1.79 -25.46 0.02
C SER A 220 1.69 -24.51 1.21
N PHE A 221 0.50 -23.94 1.41
CA PHE A 221 0.16 -22.98 2.47
C PHE A 221 0.52 -23.47 3.89
N SER A 222 0.53 -24.79 4.12
CA SER A 222 0.82 -25.43 5.42
C SER A 222 2.31 -25.60 5.72
N GLN A 223 3.19 -25.56 4.72
CA GLN A 223 4.64 -25.71 4.90
C GLN A 223 5.35 -24.36 5.11
N LEU A 224 4.81 -23.28 4.55
CA LEU A 224 5.30 -21.90 4.74
C LEU A 224 5.11 -21.40 6.18
N THR A 225 4.02 -21.79 6.82
CA THR A 225 3.79 -21.47 8.24
C THR A 225 4.81 -22.20 9.12
N LYS A 226 5.11 -23.48 8.85
CA LYS A 226 6.04 -24.28 9.67
C LYS A 226 7.51 -23.79 9.69
N SER A 227 8.03 -23.25 8.57
CA SER A 227 9.42 -22.76 8.49
C SER A 227 9.59 -21.37 9.13
N TYR A 228 8.61 -20.46 8.98
CA TYR A 228 8.69 -19.10 9.54
C TYR A 228 8.39 -19.03 11.05
N ILE A 229 7.70 -20.04 11.60
CA ILE A 229 7.43 -20.19 13.04
C ILE A 229 8.72 -20.41 13.86
N LYS A 230 9.84 -20.79 13.22
CA LYS A 230 11.04 -21.26 13.92
C LYS A 230 12.11 -20.22 14.24
N SER A 231 12.00 -19.02 13.71
CA SER A 231 12.94 -17.94 14.00
C SER A 231 12.27 -16.58 13.86
N VAL A 232 12.18 -15.86 14.99
CA VAL A 232 11.89 -14.41 15.15
C VAL A 232 10.46 -14.04 15.63
N ASN A 233 10.46 -13.03 16.52
CA ASN A 233 9.43 -12.22 17.17
C ASN A 233 7.99 -12.24 16.55
N PRO A 234 6.92 -12.46 17.37
CA PRO A 234 5.50 -12.44 16.97
C PRO A 234 5.04 -11.27 16.09
N GLU A 235 5.61 -10.08 16.26
CA GLU A 235 5.22 -8.88 15.51
C GLU A 235 5.68 -8.93 14.05
N ARG A 236 6.82 -9.56 13.77
CA ARG A 236 7.35 -9.78 12.41
C ARG A 236 6.61 -10.90 11.69
N MET A 237 6.11 -11.89 12.42
CA MET A 237 5.25 -12.96 11.89
C MET A 237 3.90 -12.41 11.39
N LYS A 238 3.31 -11.44 12.11
CA LYS A 238 2.10 -10.72 11.70
C LYS A 238 2.31 -9.98 10.37
N ASN A 239 3.44 -9.30 10.23
CA ASN A 239 3.80 -8.57 9.01
C ASN A 239 4.20 -9.50 7.86
N ALA A 240 4.75 -10.67 8.14
CA ALA A 240 5.11 -11.70 7.15
C ALA A 240 3.87 -12.40 6.57
N ILE A 241 2.93 -12.81 7.42
CA ILE A 241 1.66 -13.44 7.03
C ILE A 241 0.77 -12.43 6.30
N ARG A 242 0.70 -11.18 6.79
CA ARG A 242 -0.06 -10.10 6.13
C ARG A 242 0.51 -9.78 4.75
N TYR A 243 1.83 -9.66 4.63
CA TYR A 243 2.49 -9.47 3.33
C TYR A 243 2.29 -10.68 2.41
N LEU A 244 2.45 -11.91 2.89
CA LEU A 244 2.25 -13.12 2.08
C LEU A 244 0.81 -13.20 1.54
N ARG A 245 -0.17 -12.89 2.38
CA ARG A 245 -1.60 -12.81 2.01
C ARG A 245 -1.89 -11.68 1.02
N LYS A 246 -1.19 -10.54 1.13
CA LYS A 246 -1.38 -9.35 0.31
C LYS A 246 -0.66 -9.42 -1.06
N ASN A 247 0.50 -10.08 -1.11
CA ASN A 247 1.51 -9.89 -2.16
C ASN A 247 1.84 -11.16 -2.95
N GLY A 248 1.28 -12.30 -2.52
CA GLY A 248 1.52 -13.60 -3.13
C GLY A 248 2.89 -14.21 -2.83
N VAL A 249 3.00 -15.49 -3.16
CA VAL A 249 4.12 -16.36 -2.76
C VAL A 249 5.45 -15.92 -3.40
N ARG A 250 5.45 -15.54 -4.69
CA ARG A 250 6.67 -15.10 -5.41
C ARG A 250 7.37 -13.91 -4.76
N ARG A 251 6.61 -13.01 -4.14
CA ARG A 251 7.17 -11.79 -3.55
C ARG A 251 7.44 -11.89 -2.08
N PHE A 252 6.75 -12.80 -1.40
CA PHE A 252 7.19 -13.25 -0.11
C PHE A 252 8.56 -13.91 -0.23
N ILE A 253 8.79 -14.74 -1.25
CA ILE A 253 10.14 -15.27 -1.57
C ILE A 253 11.12 -14.14 -1.91
N HIS A 254 10.70 -13.09 -2.63
CA HIS A 254 11.56 -11.93 -2.88
C HIS A 254 11.95 -11.21 -1.58
N ARG A 255 10.99 -11.01 -0.66
CA ARG A 255 11.20 -10.45 0.67
C ARG A 255 12.12 -11.32 1.54
N VAL A 256 11.96 -12.65 1.46
CA VAL A 256 12.80 -13.62 2.18
C VAL A 256 14.22 -13.66 1.60
N LYS A 257 14.40 -13.52 0.28
CA LYS A 257 15.72 -13.40 -0.38
C LYS A 257 16.49 -12.13 0.03
N LEU A 258 15.79 -11.07 0.42
CA LEU A 258 16.40 -9.86 0.98
C LEU A 258 16.85 -10.05 2.45
N GLY A 259 16.52 -11.20 3.06
CA GLY A 259 16.76 -11.48 4.48
C GLY A 259 15.77 -10.74 5.38
N PRO A 260 15.75 -11.03 6.70
CA PRO A 260 15.25 -10.03 7.63
C PRO A 260 16.11 -8.79 7.41
N MET A 261 15.53 -7.73 6.86
CA MET A 261 16.01 -6.40 7.22
C MET A 261 15.91 -6.40 8.74
N ASP A 262 17.05 -6.42 9.42
CA ASP A 262 17.07 -5.96 10.79
C ASP A 262 16.27 -4.65 10.83
N GLU A 263 15.63 -4.36 11.96
CA GLU A 263 15.26 -2.98 12.24
C GLU A 263 16.55 -2.18 12.37
N ILE A 264 17.22 -1.94 11.25
CA ILE A 264 17.86 -0.67 11.04
C ILE A 264 16.67 0.27 11.06
N LYS A 265 16.36 0.81 12.25
CA LYS A 265 15.66 2.08 12.36
C LYS A 265 16.59 3.09 11.71
N LEU A 266 16.64 3.07 10.39
CA LEU A 266 17.29 4.09 9.62
C LEU A 266 16.47 5.34 9.92
N THR A 267 17.06 6.24 10.67
CA THR A 267 16.46 7.54 10.91
C THR A 267 16.27 8.24 9.57
N TYR A 268 15.30 9.14 9.47
CA TYR A 268 15.13 9.91 8.25
C TYR A 268 16.43 10.68 7.89
N ASP A 269 17.18 11.17 8.89
CA ASP A 269 18.49 11.80 8.68
C ASP A 269 19.49 10.85 7.99
N GLU A 270 19.55 9.58 8.39
CA GLU A 270 20.42 8.57 7.77
C GLU A 270 19.95 8.21 6.36
N TRP A 271 18.63 8.11 6.15
CA TRP A 271 18.04 7.94 4.81
C TRP A 271 18.42 9.10 3.90
N PHE A 272 18.18 10.32 4.36
CA PHE A 272 18.44 11.54 3.60
C PHE A 272 19.92 11.68 3.27
N LYS A 273 20.81 11.38 4.22
CA LYS A 273 22.26 11.36 3.98
C LYS A 273 22.67 10.31 2.95
N PHE A 274 22.05 9.14 2.95
CA PHE A 274 22.29 8.10 1.95
C PHE A 274 21.82 8.53 0.55
N MET A 275 20.71 9.28 0.48
CA MET A 275 20.12 9.76 -0.77
C MET A 275 20.75 11.04 -1.30
N SER A 276 21.38 11.83 -0.42
CA SER A 276 22.03 13.09 -0.77
C SER A 276 23.30 12.83 -1.59
N PRO A 277 23.61 13.70 -2.57
CA PRO A 277 24.87 13.61 -3.29
C PRO A 277 26.06 13.78 -2.32
N ASP A 278 27.08 12.95 -2.49
CA ASP A 278 28.33 13.10 -1.75
C ASP A 278 29.17 14.26 -2.31
N GLU A 279 30.28 14.61 -1.63
CA GLU A 279 31.14 15.72 -2.03
C GLU A 279 31.71 15.55 -3.45
N LYS A 280 31.97 14.32 -3.87
CA LYS A 280 32.50 14.02 -5.21
C LYS A 280 31.43 14.25 -6.27
N GLU A 281 30.20 13.82 -6.00
CA GLU A 281 29.08 14.04 -6.89
C GLU A 281 28.76 15.54 -7.01
N LEU A 282 28.76 16.28 -5.91
CA LEU A 282 28.59 17.73 -5.92
C LEU A 282 29.69 18.44 -6.74
N GLU A 283 30.93 17.98 -6.67
CA GLU A 283 32.02 18.53 -7.47
C GLU A 283 31.87 18.18 -8.96
N ASN A 284 31.44 16.96 -9.29
CA ASN A 284 31.14 16.57 -10.67
C ASN A 284 30.04 17.46 -11.26
N GLN A 285 28.96 17.71 -10.50
CA GLN A 285 27.83 18.57 -10.92
C GLN A 285 28.29 19.99 -11.30
N LYS A 286 29.24 20.57 -10.56
CA LYS A 286 29.77 21.92 -10.88
C LYS A 286 30.48 21.97 -12.23
N SER A 287 31.07 20.85 -12.64
CA SER A 287 31.82 20.74 -13.89
C SER A 287 30.96 20.32 -15.10
N GLU A 288 29.75 19.82 -14.85
CA GLU A 288 28.85 19.35 -15.90
C GLU A 288 28.37 20.50 -16.80
N LYS A 289 28.26 20.20 -18.10
CA LYS A 289 27.74 21.12 -19.11
C LYS A 289 26.48 20.56 -19.72
N PHE A 290 25.38 21.25 -19.48
CA PHE A 290 24.10 20.86 -20.06
C PHE A 290 23.97 21.39 -21.49
N LYS A 291 23.18 20.71 -22.32
CA LYS A 291 22.84 21.21 -23.67
C LYS A 291 22.01 22.48 -23.60
N TYR A 292 21.18 22.58 -22.55
CA TYR A 292 20.36 23.73 -22.25
C TYR A 292 20.62 24.19 -20.82
N GLU A 293 21.12 25.43 -20.67
CA GLU A 293 21.56 26.04 -19.40
C GLU A 293 20.77 27.33 -19.11
N PRO A 294 19.45 27.25 -18.85
CA PRO A 294 18.65 28.44 -18.55
C PRO A 294 19.11 29.13 -17.28
N LYS A 295 19.04 30.46 -17.28
CA LYS A 295 19.19 31.20 -16.03
C LYS A 295 17.94 31.01 -15.16
N ILE A 296 18.13 30.62 -13.91
CA ILE A 296 17.05 30.50 -12.91
C ILE A 296 17.09 31.72 -11.98
N SER A 297 16.00 32.47 -11.90
CA SER A 297 15.83 33.58 -10.96
C SER A 297 15.05 33.13 -9.73
N LEU A 298 15.69 33.09 -8.56
CA LEU A 298 15.00 32.86 -7.30
C LEU A 298 14.42 34.18 -6.79
N ILE A 299 13.13 34.21 -6.48
CA ILE A 299 12.47 35.39 -5.91
C ILE A 299 12.18 35.17 -4.43
N VAL A 300 12.49 36.18 -3.61
CA VAL A 300 12.32 36.14 -2.16
C VAL A 300 11.71 37.46 -1.68
N ALA A 301 10.65 37.37 -0.90
CA ALA A 301 10.10 38.50 -0.15
C ALA A 301 10.59 38.41 1.32
N THR A 302 11.20 39.46 1.86
CA THR A 302 11.62 39.51 3.27
C THR A 302 10.75 40.47 4.07
N TYR A 303 10.44 40.11 5.32
CA TYR A 303 9.73 40.99 6.26
C TYR A 303 10.21 40.77 7.70
N ASN A 304 10.97 41.72 8.21
CA ASN A 304 11.64 41.66 9.51
C ASN A 304 12.39 40.33 9.74
N THR A 305 12.97 39.78 8.67
CA THR A 305 13.60 38.46 8.66
C THR A 305 14.76 38.41 9.65
N PRO A 306 14.81 37.45 10.58
CA PRO A 306 15.93 37.29 11.49
C PRO A 306 17.24 37.11 10.73
N LYS A 307 18.29 37.84 11.14
CA LYS A 307 19.62 37.81 10.50
C LYS A 307 20.13 36.39 10.25
N LYS A 308 19.95 35.48 11.21
CA LYS A 308 20.39 34.08 11.10
C LYS A 308 19.72 33.36 9.93
N TYR A 309 18.40 33.54 9.77
CA TYR A 309 17.65 32.88 8.70
C TYR A 309 18.01 33.46 7.33
N LEU A 310 18.13 34.79 7.23
CA LEU A 310 18.60 35.45 6.02
C LEU A 310 19.99 34.96 5.58
N GLU A 311 20.92 34.81 6.54
CA GLU A 311 22.27 34.31 6.30
C GLU A 311 22.28 32.86 5.81
N GLU A 312 21.53 31.97 6.47
CA GLU A 312 21.46 30.56 6.08
C GLU A 312 20.77 30.36 4.72
N MET A 313 19.69 31.11 4.46
CA MET A 313 18.98 31.13 3.17
C MET A 313 19.94 31.53 2.04
N ILE A 314 20.64 32.67 2.15
CA ILE A 314 21.59 33.13 1.13
C ILE A 314 22.73 32.13 0.94
N LYS A 315 23.26 31.54 2.03
CA LYS A 315 24.31 30.51 1.96
C LYS A 315 23.84 29.26 1.19
N SER A 316 22.58 28.85 1.36
CA SER A 316 22.04 27.68 0.63
C SER A 316 21.97 27.93 -0.88
N VAL A 317 21.70 29.16 -1.31
CA VAL A 317 21.71 29.57 -2.73
C VAL A 317 23.15 29.68 -3.26
N LEU A 318 24.07 30.23 -2.48
CA LEU A 318 25.48 30.30 -2.86
C LEU A 318 26.13 28.91 -3.01
N ALA A 319 25.62 27.92 -2.28
CA ALA A 319 26.11 26.53 -2.32
C ALA A 319 25.62 25.73 -3.54
N GLN A 320 24.77 26.30 -4.40
CA GLN A 320 24.22 25.58 -5.56
C GLN A 320 25.33 25.15 -6.55
N THR A 321 25.29 23.89 -6.97
CA THR A 321 26.25 23.32 -7.93
C THR A 321 26.02 23.82 -9.35
N TYR A 322 24.76 24.10 -9.72
CA TYR A 322 24.45 24.85 -10.94
C TYR A 322 24.78 26.33 -10.74
N SER A 323 25.47 26.96 -11.70
CA SER A 323 26.03 28.31 -11.52
C SER A 323 25.24 29.46 -12.16
N ASN A 324 24.40 29.16 -13.16
CA ASN A 324 23.64 30.18 -13.90
C ASN A 324 22.31 30.51 -13.20
N TRP A 325 22.39 31.18 -12.07
CA TRP A 325 21.24 31.64 -11.30
C TRP A 325 21.38 33.11 -10.90
N GLU A 326 20.29 33.69 -10.41
CA GLU A 326 20.28 34.94 -9.65
C GLU A 326 19.27 34.87 -8.51
N LEU A 327 19.49 35.67 -7.47
CA LEU A 327 18.62 35.76 -6.29
C LEU A 327 18.08 37.19 -6.19
N CYS A 328 16.77 37.35 -6.29
CA CYS A 328 16.08 38.64 -6.29
C CYS A 328 15.33 38.80 -4.96
N ILE A 329 15.81 39.70 -4.11
CA ILE A 329 15.28 39.93 -2.75
C ILE A 329 14.55 41.27 -2.69
N ALA A 330 13.25 41.25 -2.44
CA ALA A 330 12.46 42.45 -2.16
C ALA A 330 12.12 42.51 -0.66
N ASP A 331 12.54 43.60 0.00
CA ASP A 331 12.44 43.74 1.44
C ASP A 331 11.36 44.72 1.88
N GLY A 332 10.28 44.18 2.47
CA GLY A 332 9.19 44.94 3.07
C GLY A 332 9.39 45.24 4.57
N SER A 333 10.56 44.92 5.15
CA SER A 333 10.82 45.10 6.60
C SER A 333 10.58 46.54 7.06
N THR A 334 10.11 46.72 8.29
CA THR A 334 9.94 48.05 8.91
C THR A 334 11.26 48.62 9.44
N ASN A 335 12.30 47.79 9.56
CA ASN A 335 13.65 48.19 9.96
C ASN A 335 14.64 48.07 8.78
N GLU A 336 15.89 48.46 9.02
CA GLU A 336 16.97 48.44 8.01
C GLU A 336 17.91 47.23 8.15
N ASP A 337 17.55 46.22 8.95
CA ASP A 337 18.49 45.16 9.33
C ASP A 337 18.84 44.25 8.15
N VAL A 338 17.86 43.89 7.32
CA VAL A 338 18.05 43.11 6.08
C VAL A 338 18.94 43.89 5.11
N LYS A 339 18.62 45.17 4.85
CA LYS A 339 19.41 46.05 3.97
C LYS A 339 20.86 46.15 4.43
N LYS A 340 21.08 46.51 5.71
CA LYS A 340 22.42 46.63 6.30
C LYS A 340 23.20 45.32 6.22
N TYR A 341 22.53 44.18 6.40
CA TYR A 341 23.17 42.88 6.25
C TYR A 341 23.64 42.65 4.82
N ILE A 342 22.77 42.87 3.82
CA ILE A 342 23.08 42.64 2.42
C ILE A 342 24.20 43.58 1.95
N GLU A 343 24.08 44.89 2.18
CA GLU A 343 25.09 45.89 1.76
C GLU A 343 26.47 45.65 2.38
N LYS A 344 26.52 45.13 3.61
CA LYS A 344 27.77 44.90 4.33
C LYS A 344 28.45 43.57 4.00
N ASN A 345 27.67 42.50 3.82
CA ASN A 345 28.21 41.13 3.80
C ASN A 345 28.14 40.44 2.44
N ILE A 346 27.38 40.97 1.48
CA ILE A 346 27.15 40.32 0.20
C ILE A 346 27.88 41.07 -0.91
N GLN A 347 28.87 40.42 -1.52
CA GLN A 347 29.62 40.93 -2.69
C GLN A 347 29.33 40.11 -3.97
N GLU A 348 28.24 39.35 -3.98
CA GLU A 348 27.83 38.49 -5.10
C GLU A 348 26.95 39.28 -6.07
N ASN A 349 27.37 39.42 -7.33
CA ASN A 349 26.66 40.21 -8.35
C ASN A 349 25.38 39.53 -8.85
N ARG A 350 25.23 38.22 -8.62
CA ARG A 350 24.00 37.47 -8.90
C ARG A 350 22.90 37.74 -7.87
N ILE A 351 23.20 38.40 -6.75
CA ILE A 351 22.20 38.78 -5.74
C ILE A 351 21.73 40.22 -6.00
N LYS A 352 20.45 40.36 -6.34
CA LYS A 352 19.75 41.64 -6.56
C LYS A 352 18.89 41.95 -5.34
N PHE A 353 18.94 43.19 -4.86
CA PHE A 353 18.23 43.61 -3.66
C PHE A 353 17.45 44.91 -3.91
N LYS A 354 16.20 44.96 -3.44
CA LYS A 354 15.34 46.15 -3.45
C LYS A 354 14.66 46.32 -2.10
N LYS A 355 14.99 47.40 -1.40
CA LYS A 355 14.24 47.84 -0.22
C LYS A 355 12.92 48.49 -0.68
N LEU A 356 11.80 48.02 -0.16
CA LEU A 356 10.49 48.62 -0.40
C LEU A 356 10.24 49.74 0.61
N ASP A 357 9.41 50.70 0.24
CA ASP A 357 9.03 51.85 1.09
C ASP A 357 8.09 51.45 2.24
N LYS A 358 7.35 50.34 2.08
CA LYS A 358 6.52 49.71 3.10
C LYS A 358 6.28 48.23 2.77
N ASN A 359 5.64 47.51 3.70
CA ASN A 359 5.15 46.16 3.45
C ASN A 359 3.84 46.20 2.64
N TYR A 360 3.81 45.56 1.47
CA TYR A 360 2.62 45.48 0.61
C TYR A 360 1.83 44.17 0.74
N GLY A 361 2.26 43.26 1.61
CA GLY A 361 1.73 41.89 1.66
C GLY A 361 2.66 40.90 0.95
N ILE A 362 2.37 39.60 1.08
CA ILE A 362 3.28 38.55 0.58
C ILE A 362 3.32 38.59 -0.94
N ALA A 363 2.16 38.60 -1.60
CA ALA A 363 2.08 38.59 -3.06
C ALA A 363 2.78 39.80 -3.71
N ASP A 364 2.51 41.02 -3.24
CA ASP A 364 3.05 42.23 -3.85
C ASP A 364 4.55 42.42 -3.55
N ASN A 365 5.03 41.97 -2.39
CA ASN A 365 6.48 41.92 -2.12
C ASN A 365 7.18 40.89 -3.04
N MET A 366 6.58 39.71 -3.25
CA MET A 366 7.10 38.72 -4.22
C MET A 366 7.06 39.25 -5.65
N ASN A 367 6.02 39.99 -6.04
CA ASN A 367 5.92 40.65 -7.34
C ASN A 367 7.06 41.68 -7.53
N ALA A 368 7.40 42.46 -6.49
CA ALA A 368 8.53 43.38 -6.55
C ALA A 368 9.89 42.66 -6.71
N ALA A 369 10.04 41.44 -6.17
CA ALA A 369 11.20 40.59 -6.44
C ALA A 369 11.18 40.05 -7.88
N TYR A 370 10.01 39.64 -8.37
CA TYR A 370 9.80 39.16 -9.74
C TYR A 370 10.17 40.22 -10.81
N GLU A 371 9.90 41.50 -10.57
CA GLU A 371 10.29 42.60 -11.46
C GLU A 371 11.80 42.68 -11.72
N MET A 372 12.63 42.19 -10.79
CA MET A 372 14.09 42.21 -10.93
C MET A 372 14.64 41.02 -11.74
N THR A 373 13.79 40.05 -12.08
CA THR A 373 14.21 38.78 -12.69
C THR A 373 14.63 38.95 -14.16
N SER A 374 15.69 38.26 -14.55
CA SER A 374 16.18 38.15 -15.93
C SER A 374 16.32 36.69 -16.40
N GLY A 375 15.95 35.72 -15.56
CA GLY A 375 16.00 34.30 -15.87
C GLY A 375 14.85 33.86 -16.78
N GLU A 376 15.08 32.77 -17.52
CA GLU A 376 14.02 32.11 -18.30
C GLU A 376 13.05 31.35 -17.39
N PHE A 377 13.53 30.91 -16.22
CA PHE A 377 12.75 30.28 -15.17
C PHE A 377 12.83 31.08 -13.88
N VAL A 378 11.75 31.06 -13.12
CA VAL A 378 11.61 31.75 -11.83
C VAL A 378 11.27 30.72 -10.76
N GLY A 379 12.05 30.64 -9.70
CA GLY A 379 11.81 29.79 -8.54
C GLY A 379 11.28 30.58 -7.36
N PHE A 380 10.26 30.06 -6.69
CA PHE A 380 9.65 30.70 -5.52
C PHE A 380 10.36 30.21 -4.27
N PHE A 381 10.92 31.12 -3.47
CA PHE A 381 11.73 30.76 -2.32
C PHE A 381 11.42 31.65 -1.11
N ASP A 382 11.22 31.02 0.04
CA ASP A 382 10.91 31.74 1.28
C ASP A 382 12.19 32.18 2.00
N HIS A 383 12.10 33.33 2.67
CA HIS A 383 13.26 34.03 3.23
C HIS A 383 13.93 33.31 4.40
N ASP A 384 13.29 32.28 4.94
CA ASP A 384 13.70 31.53 6.10
C ASP A 384 13.93 30.04 5.83
N ASP A 385 13.78 29.58 4.58
CA ASP A 385 13.97 28.18 4.23
C ASP A 385 15.35 27.89 3.62
N LEU A 386 15.62 26.62 3.33
CA LEU A 386 16.90 26.15 2.79
C LEU A 386 16.70 25.30 1.54
N LEU A 387 17.61 25.47 0.57
CA LEU A 387 17.75 24.56 -0.57
C LEU A 387 18.88 23.57 -0.35
N THR A 388 18.74 22.35 -0.90
CA THR A 388 19.88 21.43 -1.00
C THR A 388 20.90 21.92 -2.03
N PRO A 389 22.21 21.62 -1.88
CA PRO A 389 23.24 22.12 -2.79
C PRO A 389 23.06 21.72 -4.27
N ASN A 390 22.31 20.65 -4.55
CA ASN A 390 22.04 20.15 -5.90
C ASN A 390 20.67 20.56 -6.46
N ALA A 391 19.87 21.37 -5.74
CA ALA A 391 18.50 21.69 -6.11
C ALA A 391 18.37 22.26 -7.54
N LEU A 392 19.13 23.31 -7.86
CA LEU A 392 19.07 23.93 -9.20
C LEU A 392 19.69 23.05 -10.29
N TYR A 393 20.66 22.21 -9.96
CA TYR A 393 21.24 21.25 -10.90
C TYR A 393 20.19 20.20 -11.33
N GLU A 394 19.46 19.60 -10.38
CA GLU A 394 18.44 18.59 -10.70
C GLU A 394 17.28 19.20 -11.49
N VAL A 395 16.93 20.46 -11.21
CA VAL A 395 15.95 21.23 -12.01
C VAL A 395 16.42 21.35 -13.45
N VAL A 396 17.63 21.82 -13.70
CA VAL A 396 18.15 22.02 -15.07
C VAL A 396 18.30 20.68 -15.80
N LYS A 397 18.67 19.62 -15.09
CA LYS A 397 18.69 18.26 -15.62
C LYS A 397 17.31 17.79 -16.05
N LYS A 398 16.25 18.12 -15.29
CA LYS A 398 14.87 17.84 -15.68
C LYS A 398 14.44 18.70 -16.89
N LEU A 399 14.81 19.98 -16.92
CA LEU A 399 14.53 20.93 -18.01
C LEU A 399 15.27 20.63 -19.33
N GLN A 400 16.10 19.60 -19.40
CA GLN A 400 16.59 19.10 -20.69
C GLN A 400 15.44 18.63 -21.59
N ASP A 401 14.32 18.20 -20.99
CA ASP A 401 13.05 18.16 -21.71
C ASP A 401 12.47 19.58 -21.81
N ARG A 402 12.60 20.16 -22.99
CA ARG A 402 12.23 21.55 -23.29
C ARG A 402 10.71 21.80 -23.30
N LYS A 403 9.89 20.75 -23.18
CA LYS A 403 8.43 20.86 -23.02
C LYS A 403 8.02 21.36 -21.65
N ILE A 404 8.86 21.10 -20.65
CA ILE A 404 8.55 21.39 -19.25
C ILE A 404 8.53 22.90 -19.03
N GLU A 405 7.43 23.38 -18.47
CA GLU A 405 7.24 24.80 -18.11
C GLU A 405 7.05 25.01 -16.61
N MET A 406 6.79 23.94 -15.85
CA MET A 406 6.62 23.97 -14.41
C MET A 406 7.29 22.75 -13.76
N VAL A 407 8.08 22.99 -12.72
CA VAL A 407 8.83 21.96 -11.98
C VAL A 407 8.54 22.10 -10.50
N TYR A 408 8.28 20.98 -9.81
CA TYR A 408 8.22 20.93 -8.35
C TYR A 408 9.00 19.75 -7.79
N SER A 409 9.40 19.84 -6.53
CA SER A 409 10.15 18.80 -5.82
C SER A 409 9.45 18.31 -4.56
N ASP A 410 9.95 17.20 -4.03
CA ASP A 410 9.69 16.81 -2.64
C ASP A 410 10.34 17.80 -1.67
N GLU A 411 9.85 17.80 -0.44
CA GLU A 411 10.31 18.67 0.65
C GLU A 411 10.28 17.91 1.99
N ASP A 412 11.00 18.42 2.97
CA ASP A 412 10.88 17.99 4.36
C ASP A 412 10.79 19.21 5.29
N LYS A 413 10.73 18.96 6.60
CA LYS A 413 10.79 20.01 7.61
C LYS A 413 12.15 20.03 8.28
N PHE A 414 12.66 21.24 8.54
CA PHE A 414 13.87 21.47 9.31
C PHE A 414 13.55 22.16 10.64
N ASP A 415 13.80 21.45 11.74
CA ASP A 415 13.63 21.97 13.08
C ASP A 415 14.88 22.75 13.52
N THR A 416 14.73 24.05 13.78
CA THR A 416 15.85 24.91 14.18
C THR A 416 16.45 24.59 15.54
N ASP A 417 15.65 24.06 16.45
CA ASP A 417 16.05 23.80 17.83
C ASP A 417 16.83 22.49 17.90
N THR A 418 16.33 21.45 17.21
CA THR A 418 16.98 20.14 17.19
C THR A 418 18.01 19.98 16.07
N LYS A 419 17.98 20.85 15.05
CA LYS A 419 18.78 20.76 13.80
C LYS A 419 18.59 19.45 13.05
N LYS A 420 17.40 18.84 13.15
CA LYS A 420 17.05 17.59 12.49
C LYS A 420 16.08 17.85 11.35
N PHE A 421 16.14 16.98 10.35
CA PHE A 421 15.11 16.93 9.33
C PHE A 421 14.01 15.96 9.78
N THR A 422 12.76 16.29 9.50
CA THR A 422 11.58 15.50 9.89
C THR A 422 10.49 15.60 8.83
N GLU A 423 9.48 14.73 8.93
CA GLU A 423 8.26 14.76 8.10
C GLU A 423 8.53 14.92 6.58
N PRO A 424 9.27 13.99 5.94
CA PRO A 424 9.47 14.04 4.50
C PRO A 424 8.14 13.89 3.76
N HIS A 425 7.83 14.88 2.94
CA HIS A 425 6.68 14.89 2.07
C HIS A 425 7.09 14.44 0.66
N PHE A 426 6.99 13.12 0.46
CA PHE A 426 7.18 12.43 -0.80
C PHE A 426 5.89 12.51 -1.63
N LYS A 427 5.89 13.46 -2.56
CA LYS A 427 4.74 13.85 -3.38
C LYS A 427 4.56 12.89 -4.55
N PRO A 428 3.33 12.71 -5.05
CA PRO A 428 3.11 12.05 -6.33
C PRO A 428 3.56 12.95 -7.50
N ASP A 429 3.60 12.38 -8.70
CA ASP A 429 3.52 13.17 -9.93
C ASP A 429 2.17 13.92 -9.99
N PHE A 430 2.00 14.79 -11.00
CA PHE A 430 0.91 15.76 -11.01
C PHE A 430 -0.48 15.11 -10.85
N SER A 431 -1.19 15.50 -9.80
CA SER A 431 -2.58 15.12 -9.53
C SER A 431 -3.42 16.37 -9.32
N ILE A 432 -4.34 16.62 -10.25
CA ILE A 432 -5.24 17.76 -10.19
C ILE A 432 -6.24 17.62 -9.05
N ASP A 433 -6.71 16.40 -8.77
CA ASP A 433 -7.67 16.15 -7.71
C ASP A 433 -7.04 16.25 -6.31
N LEU A 434 -5.78 15.83 -6.16
CA LEU A 434 -5.03 16.10 -4.92
C LEU A 434 -4.75 17.59 -4.78
N LEU A 435 -4.37 18.27 -5.87
CA LEU A 435 -4.15 19.73 -5.86
C LEU A 435 -5.45 20.48 -5.52
N ARG A 436 -6.63 19.98 -5.86
CA ARG A 436 -7.93 20.58 -5.46
C ARG A 436 -8.34 20.25 -4.03
N SER A 437 -7.69 19.27 -3.40
CA SER A 437 -7.92 18.88 -2.01
C SER A 437 -6.93 19.54 -1.04
N VAL A 438 -5.69 19.80 -1.47
CA VAL A 438 -4.62 20.39 -0.67
C VAL A 438 -3.54 20.98 -1.58
N ASN A 439 -2.90 22.08 -1.16
CA ASN A 439 -1.75 22.64 -1.86
C ASN A 439 -0.49 21.78 -1.65
N TYR A 440 -0.42 20.59 -2.28
CA TYR A 440 0.71 19.67 -2.08
C TYR A 440 1.97 20.07 -2.88
N ILE A 441 1.83 20.92 -3.89
CA ILE A 441 2.97 21.39 -4.71
C ILE A 441 3.78 22.45 -3.95
N CYS A 442 3.11 23.41 -3.30
CA CYS A 442 3.64 24.42 -2.38
C CYS A 442 5.11 24.82 -2.67
N HIS A 443 6.06 24.23 -1.94
CA HIS A 443 7.50 24.43 -2.14
C HIS A 443 8.15 23.13 -2.64
N PHE A 444 9.19 23.13 -3.46
CA PHE A 444 9.83 24.22 -4.18
C PHE A 444 9.28 24.26 -5.61
N LEU A 445 8.63 25.37 -6.00
CA LEU A 445 8.03 25.54 -7.33
C LEU A 445 8.91 26.43 -8.22
N ILE A 446 9.21 25.93 -9.43
CA ILE A 446 9.93 26.67 -10.48
C ILE A 446 9.09 26.71 -11.74
N VAL A 447 9.00 27.89 -12.34
CA VAL A 447 8.06 28.16 -13.42
C VAL A 447 8.74 28.95 -14.53
N LYS A 448 8.46 28.59 -15.77
CA LYS A 448 8.93 29.34 -16.94
C LYS A 448 8.35 30.76 -16.90
N LYS A 449 9.21 31.76 -17.08
CA LYS A 449 8.82 33.18 -17.00
C LYS A 449 7.70 33.54 -17.98
N SER A 450 7.73 32.99 -19.20
CA SER A 450 6.66 33.20 -20.19
C SER A 450 5.30 32.69 -19.73
N LEU A 451 5.25 31.66 -18.87
CA LEU A 451 4.00 31.18 -18.28
C LEU A 451 3.47 32.18 -17.23
N ILE A 452 4.36 32.69 -16.37
CA ILE A 452 4.01 33.75 -15.40
C ILE A 452 3.43 34.98 -16.12
N GLU A 453 4.06 35.40 -17.21
CA GLU A 453 3.59 36.52 -18.04
C GLU A 453 2.21 36.25 -18.67
N LYS A 454 1.94 34.99 -19.03
CA LYS A 454 0.66 34.56 -19.61
C LYS A 454 -0.48 34.51 -18.59
N VAL A 455 -0.20 34.06 -17.36
CA VAL A 455 -1.24 33.86 -16.32
C VAL A 455 -1.34 35.00 -15.30
N GLY A 456 -0.37 35.91 -15.30
CA GLY A 456 -0.19 36.94 -14.28
C GLY A 456 0.61 36.43 -13.08
N ALA A 457 1.33 37.34 -12.41
CA ALA A 457 2.09 37.03 -11.20
C ALA A 457 1.19 36.79 -9.97
N PHE A 458 1.68 37.04 -8.75
CA PHE A 458 0.92 36.78 -7.53
C PHE A 458 -0.20 37.80 -7.32
N ASN A 459 -1.31 37.36 -6.72
CA ASN A 459 -2.47 38.21 -6.46
C ASN A 459 -2.70 38.35 -4.95
N LYS A 460 -2.60 39.58 -4.44
CA LYS A 460 -2.76 39.91 -3.02
C LYS A 460 -4.10 39.51 -2.40
N LYS A 461 -5.15 39.25 -3.20
CA LYS A 461 -6.43 38.71 -2.71
C LYS A 461 -6.24 37.37 -1.96
N TYR A 462 -5.16 36.66 -2.28
CA TYR A 462 -4.82 35.36 -1.73
C TYR A 462 -3.57 35.39 -0.86
N ASP A 463 -3.19 36.53 -0.27
CA ASP A 463 -2.08 36.53 0.70
C ASP A 463 -2.27 35.42 1.76
N GLY A 464 -1.23 34.60 1.93
CA GLY A 464 -1.23 33.36 2.71
C GLY A 464 -1.42 32.08 1.89
N ALA A 465 -1.96 32.17 0.68
CA ALA A 465 -2.15 31.09 -0.30
C ALA A 465 -1.94 31.58 -1.76
N GLN A 466 -1.09 32.60 -1.92
CA GLN A 466 -0.85 33.26 -3.20
C GLN A 466 -0.14 32.34 -4.21
N ASP A 467 0.69 31.45 -3.70
CA ASP A 467 1.34 30.36 -4.41
C ASP A 467 0.32 29.33 -4.90
N TYR A 468 -0.69 29.03 -4.08
CA TYR A 468 -1.75 28.09 -4.45
C TYR A 468 -2.64 28.63 -5.58
N ASP A 469 -3.10 29.88 -5.48
CA ASP A 469 -3.80 30.55 -6.58
C ASP A 469 -2.95 30.61 -7.85
N PHE A 470 -1.67 30.97 -7.73
CA PHE A 470 -0.75 30.99 -8.87
C PHE A 470 -0.64 29.60 -9.51
N THR A 471 -0.40 28.56 -8.71
CA THR A 471 -0.26 27.18 -9.18
C THR A 471 -1.50 26.73 -9.92
N LEU A 472 -2.69 26.99 -9.36
CA LEU A 472 -3.96 26.69 -10.01
C LEU A 472 -4.10 27.44 -11.35
N ARG A 473 -3.79 28.73 -11.42
CA ARG A 473 -3.82 29.48 -12.70
C ARG A 473 -2.80 28.98 -13.73
N ALA A 474 -1.62 28.55 -13.28
CA ALA A 474 -0.57 28.02 -14.13
C ALA A 474 -1.01 26.70 -14.79
N ILE A 475 -1.52 25.75 -14.01
CA ILE A 475 -1.95 24.44 -14.54
C ILE A 475 -3.15 24.54 -15.48
N GLU A 476 -3.96 25.61 -15.39
CA GLU A 476 -5.04 25.89 -16.35
C GLU A 476 -4.54 26.18 -17.78
N LYS A 477 -3.23 26.36 -17.97
CA LYS A 477 -2.58 26.67 -19.26
C LYS A 477 -1.56 25.64 -19.69
N LEU A 478 -1.41 24.54 -18.94
CA LEU A 478 -0.43 23.50 -19.18
C LEU A 478 -1.11 22.17 -19.47
N GLU A 479 -0.49 21.40 -20.34
CA GLU A 479 -0.74 19.97 -20.45
C GLU A 479 0.08 19.22 -19.38
N ASN A 480 -0.36 18.01 -19.01
CA ASN A 480 0.29 17.22 -17.96
C ASN A 480 1.78 16.93 -18.24
N ASP A 481 2.18 16.79 -19.52
CA ASP A 481 3.58 16.54 -19.90
C ASP A 481 4.49 17.79 -19.80
N GLN A 482 3.92 18.96 -19.49
CA GLN A 482 4.64 20.19 -19.24
C GLN A 482 4.89 20.46 -17.75
N ILE A 483 4.33 19.62 -16.86
CA ILE A 483 4.47 19.69 -15.42
C ILE A 483 5.38 18.54 -14.97
N ALA A 484 6.45 18.87 -14.27
CA ALA A 484 7.47 17.90 -13.89
C ALA A 484 7.67 17.84 -12.37
N HIS A 485 7.60 16.63 -11.86
CA HIS A 485 8.01 16.32 -10.50
C HIS A 485 9.46 15.81 -10.48
N ILE A 486 10.23 16.26 -9.48
CA ILE A 486 11.53 15.71 -9.11
C ILE A 486 11.38 15.02 -7.74
N PRO A 487 11.39 13.67 -7.68
CA PRO A 487 11.18 12.91 -6.45
C PRO A 487 12.46 12.90 -5.59
N MET A 488 12.92 14.09 -5.22
CA MET A 488 14.08 14.34 -4.38
C MET A 488 13.73 15.47 -3.41
N ILE A 489 14.19 15.34 -2.18
CA ILE A 489 14.09 16.40 -1.18
C ILE A 489 15.08 17.49 -1.61
N LEU A 490 14.56 18.57 -2.20
CA LEU A 490 15.37 19.71 -2.65
C LEU A 490 15.11 21.00 -1.85
N TYR A 491 14.15 20.93 -0.91
CA TYR A 491 13.68 22.04 -0.10
C TYR A 491 13.48 21.60 1.34
N HIS A 492 13.93 22.42 2.27
CA HIS A 492 13.76 22.21 3.70
C HIS A 492 12.92 23.34 4.29
N TRP A 493 11.69 23.03 4.66
CA TRP A 493 10.74 23.97 5.25
C TRP A 493 11.01 24.15 6.74
N ARG A 494 11.44 25.35 7.13
CA ARG A 494 11.86 25.63 8.50
C ARG A 494 10.68 25.76 9.46
N MET A 495 10.76 25.05 10.56
CA MET A 495 9.82 25.15 11.68
C MET A 495 10.29 26.22 12.68
N HIS A 496 9.47 27.25 12.93
CA HIS A 496 9.64 28.20 14.03
C HIS A 496 8.29 28.83 14.42
N SER A 497 8.18 29.49 15.57
CA SER A 497 6.92 29.98 16.15
C SER A 497 6.08 30.95 15.30
N SER A 498 6.67 31.57 14.27
CA SER A 498 5.98 32.43 13.30
C SER A 498 5.71 31.75 11.95
N SER A 499 6.20 30.52 11.77
CA SER A 499 5.96 29.69 10.59
C SER A 499 4.58 29.02 10.66
N THR A 500 3.93 28.90 9.50
CA THR A 500 2.67 28.13 9.39
C THR A 500 2.88 26.67 9.75
N ALA A 501 4.10 26.14 9.55
CA ALA A 501 4.47 24.78 9.92
C ALA A 501 4.40 24.50 11.44
N ALA A 502 4.52 25.53 12.29
CA ALA A 502 4.49 25.38 13.75
C ALA A 502 3.20 25.90 14.41
N ASN A 503 2.43 26.80 13.77
CA ASN A 503 1.20 27.35 14.34
C ASN A 503 0.09 27.61 13.29
N PRO A 504 -0.56 26.57 12.76
CA PRO A 504 -1.64 26.67 11.77
C PRO A 504 -2.84 27.52 12.24
N GLU A 505 -3.25 27.39 13.50
CA GLU A 505 -4.45 28.05 14.06
C GLU A 505 -4.34 29.58 14.06
N SER A 506 -3.13 30.13 14.14
CA SER A 506 -2.88 31.57 14.09
C SER A 506 -3.07 32.22 12.70
N LYS A 507 -3.30 31.41 11.65
CA LYS A 507 -3.34 31.86 10.24
C LYS A 507 -4.58 31.38 9.48
N LEU A 508 -5.76 31.38 10.11
CA LEU A 508 -7.03 30.99 9.47
C LEU A 508 -7.29 31.71 8.12
N TYR A 509 -6.87 32.97 7.99
CA TYR A 509 -7.01 33.75 6.75
C TYR A 509 -6.34 33.08 5.53
N ALA A 510 -5.24 32.34 5.73
CA ALA A 510 -4.51 31.65 4.67
C ALA A 510 -5.31 30.44 4.15
N PHE A 511 -5.98 29.71 5.05
CA PHE A 511 -6.86 28.61 4.65
C PHE A 511 -8.11 29.13 3.94
N GLU A 512 -8.72 30.22 4.43
CA GLU A 512 -9.83 30.85 3.70
C GLU A 512 -9.39 31.36 2.32
N ALA A 513 -8.16 31.88 2.19
CA ALA A 513 -7.59 32.26 0.90
C ALA A 513 -7.40 31.04 -0.02
N GLY A 514 -6.95 29.90 0.49
CA GLY A 514 -6.85 28.66 -0.27
C GLY A 514 -8.20 28.13 -0.75
N GLN A 515 -9.24 28.19 0.09
CA GLN A 515 -10.61 27.83 -0.34
C GLN A 515 -11.04 28.71 -1.53
N ARG A 516 -10.87 30.03 -1.40
CA ARG A 516 -11.21 30.99 -2.48
C ARG A 516 -10.39 30.75 -3.75
N ALA A 517 -9.13 30.34 -3.63
CA ALA A 517 -8.28 30.04 -4.78
C ALA A 517 -8.85 28.86 -5.60
N ILE A 518 -9.30 27.79 -4.93
CA ILE A 518 -9.96 26.65 -5.57
C ILE A 518 -11.30 27.05 -6.17
N GLU A 519 -12.12 27.83 -5.46
CA GLU A 519 -13.41 28.33 -5.97
C GLU A 519 -13.23 29.15 -7.25
N ASP A 520 -12.28 30.08 -7.25
CA ASP A 520 -11.99 30.91 -8.41
C ASP A 520 -11.34 30.10 -9.55
N HIS A 521 -10.54 29.07 -9.26
CA HIS A 521 -10.05 28.10 -10.25
C HIS A 521 -11.20 27.36 -10.95
N LEU A 522 -12.09 26.74 -10.17
CA LEU A 522 -13.23 25.99 -10.70
C LEU A 522 -14.14 26.90 -11.53
N LYS A 523 -14.35 28.14 -11.09
CA LYS A 523 -15.07 29.17 -11.85
C LYS A 523 -14.40 29.49 -13.19
N ARG A 524 -13.08 29.67 -13.23
CA ARG A 524 -12.33 29.92 -14.49
C ARG A 524 -12.40 28.74 -15.46
N GLN A 525 -12.40 27.52 -14.91
CA GLN A 525 -12.55 26.28 -15.68
C GLN A 525 -14.00 25.94 -16.03
N GLN A 526 -14.96 26.78 -15.65
CA GLN A 526 -16.40 26.57 -15.87
C GLN A 526 -16.90 25.26 -15.26
N VAL A 527 -16.29 24.83 -14.16
CA VAL A 527 -16.69 23.64 -13.40
C VAL A 527 -17.62 24.07 -12.27
N HIS A 528 -18.86 23.58 -12.31
CA HIS A 528 -19.85 23.86 -11.28
C HIS A 528 -19.64 22.94 -10.07
N ALA A 529 -19.08 23.49 -9.00
CA ALA A 529 -18.83 22.75 -7.77
C ALA A 529 -18.95 23.68 -6.54
N GLN A 530 -19.11 23.06 -5.38
CA GLN A 530 -19.01 23.73 -4.08
C GLN A 530 -17.73 23.29 -3.39
N VAL A 531 -16.93 24.24 -2.92
CA VAL A 531 -15.74 23.97 -2.11
C VAL A 531 -16.09 24.21 -0.65
N LYS A 532 -15.62 23.33 0.25
CA LYS A 532 -15.71 23.52 1.69
C LYS A 532 -14.37 23.20 2.33
N MET A 533 -13.97 23.97 3.34
CA MET A 533 -12.91 23.53 4.25
C MET A 533 -13.30 22.21 4.90
N SER A 534 -12.39 21.24 4.88
CA SER A 534 -12.57 19.97 5.59
C SER A 534 -12.42 20.16 7.11
N LYS A 535 -12.56 19.08 7.88
CA LYS A 535 -12.20 19.07 9.31
C LYS A 535 -10.71 19.32 9.57
N ASN A 536 -9.85 18.95 8.62
CA ASN A 536 -8.41 19.20 8.69
C ASN A 536 -8.08 20.54 8.02
N LEU A 537 -7.47 21.45 8.79
CA LEU A 537 -7.09 22.77 8.28
C LEU A 537 -6.13 22.66 7.10
N GLY A 538 -6.38 23.45 6.05
CA GLY A 538 -5.60 23.42 4.81
C GLY A 538 -6.01 22.32 3.82
N MET A 539 -7.02 21.52 4.15
CA MET A 539 -7.65 20.58 3.23
C MET A 539 -9.07 21.00 2.88
N TYR A 540 -9.49 20.68 1.66
CA TYR A 540 -10.76 21.12 1.07
C TYR A 540 -11.50 19.97 0.42
N ASP A 541 -12.81 19.94 0.61
CA ASP A 541 -13.72 19.03 -0.06
C ASP A 541 -14.37 19.76 -1.24
N VAL A 542 -14.24 19.20 -2.44
CA VAL A 542 -14.88 19.70 -3.66
C VAL A 542 -16.05 18.79 -4.02
N PHE A 543 -17.26 19.35 -3.93
CA PHE A 543 -18.52 18.69 -4.29
C PHE A 543 -18.97 19.17 -5.67
N TYR A 544 -18.80 18.32 -6.68
CA TYR A 544 -19.19 18.64 -8.05
C TYR A 544 -20.72 18.59 -8.17
N LYS A 545 -21.31 19.60 -8.82
CA LYS A 545 -22.75 19.62 -9.07
C LYS A 545 -23.09 18.67 -10.21
N ILE A 546 -24.05 17.80 -9.97
CA ILE A 546 -24.62 16.93 -10.99
C ILE A 546 -25.42 17.78 -11.97
N ALA A 547 -25.12 17.65 -13.25
CA ALA A 547 -25.93 18.17 -14.33
C ALA A 547 -27.03 17.16 -14.70
N ASP A 548 -28.21 17.67 -15.03
CA ASP A 548 -29.39 16.89 -15.42
C ASP A 548 -29.83 15.89 -14.33
N ASP A 549 -30.43 14.77 -14.73
CA ASP A 549 -30.82 13.66 -13.86
C ASP A 549 -30.35 12.34 -14.52
N PRO A 550 -29.04 12.09 -14.61
CA PRO A 550 -28.49 10.98 -15.39
C PRO A 550 -28.87 9.61 -14.82
N PHE A 551 -29.14 8.64 -15.69
CA PHE A 551 -29.54 7.33 -15.20
C PHE A 551 -28.33 6.46 -14.86
N VAL A 552 -28.34 5.82 -13.68
CA VAL A 552 -27.23 4.96 -13.21
C VAL A 552 -27.66 3.49 -13.19
N SER A 553 -26.92 2.62 -13.87
CA SER A 553 -27.11 1.16 -13.77
C SER A 553 -26.09 0.56 -12.80
N ILE A 554 -26.59 -0.03 -11.70
CA ILE A 554 -25.79 -0.68 -10.66
C ILE A 554 -25.71 -2.18 -10.97
N ILE A 555 -24.54 -2.68 -11.33
CA ILE A 555 -24.33 -4.08 -11.71
C ILE A 555 -23.79 -4.86 -10.52
N ILE A 556 -24.49 -5.92 -10.12
CA ILE A 556 -24.16 -6.74 -8.95
C ILE A 556 -24.14 -8.23 -9.31
N PRO A 557 -22.97 -8.86 -9.47
CA PRO A 557 -22.84 -10.32 -9.54
C PRO A 557 -23.29 -11.00 -8.25
N ASN A 558 -24.13 -12.05 -8.33
CA ASN A 558 -24.55 -12.78 -7.12
C ASN A 558 -24.78 -14.28 -7.34
N LYS A 559 -24.27 -15.08 -6.40
CA LYS A 559 -24.48 -16.52 -6.29
C LYS A 559 -24.70 -16.90 -4.84
N ASP A 560 -25.88 -17.42 -4.48
CA ASP A 560 -26.21 -18.05 -3.18
C ASP A 560 -25.91 -17.20 -1.92
N HIS A 561 -25.82 -15.88 -2.07
CA HIS A 561 -25.50 -14.93 -1.01
C HIS A 561 -26.64 -13.94 -0.78
N ILE A 562 -27.83 -14.46 -0.42
CA ILE A 562 -29.08 -13.69 -0.27
C ILE A 562 -28.92 -12.56 0.76
N GLU A 563 -28.35 -12.84 1.93
CA GLU A 563 -28.21 -11.85 3.01
C GLU A 563 -27.31 -10.69 2.60
N ASP A 564 -26.20 -10.99 1.92
CA ASP A 564 -25.27 -9.98 1.43
C ASP A 564 -25.93 -9.12 0.34
N LEU A 565 -26.52 -9.77 -0.67
CA LEU A 565 -27.21 -9.08 -1.77
C LEU A 565 -28.36 -8.19 -1.26
N SER A 566 -29.14 -8.68 -0.31
CA SER A 566 -30.23 -7.89 0.29
C SER A 566 -29.68 -6.66 0.99
N ARG A 567 -28.62 -6.81 1.79
CA ARG A 567 -27.97 -5.68 2.46
C ARG A 567 -27.45 -4.64 1.47
N ALA A 568 -26.81 -5.08 0.38
CA ALA A 568 -26.32 -4.17 -0.66
C ALA A 568 -27.46 -3.39 -1.33
N ILE A 569 -28.50 -4.07 -1.81
CA ILE A 569 -29.66 -3.42 -2.46
C ILE A 569 -30.41 -2.51 -1.47
N GLU A 570 -30.74 -3.02 -0.28
CA GLU A 570 -31.55 -2.29 0.69
C GLU A 570 -30.82 -1.08 1.25
N SER A 571 -29.51 -1.16 1.52
CA SER A 571 -28.75 -0.01 1.99
C SER A 571 -28.77 1.15 0.98
N ILE A 572 -28.68 0.87 -0.32
CA ILE A 572 -28.77 1.89 -1.38
C ILE A 572 -30.20 2.41 -1.52
N GLN A 573 -31.19 1.52 -1.55
CA GLN A 573 -32.62 1.90 -1.65
C GLN A 573 -33.05 2.79 -0.48
N GLU A 574 -32.57 2.51 0.73
CA GLU A 574 -32.97 3.23 1.94
C GLU A 574 -32.17 4.52 2.14
N LYS A 575 -30.83 4.45 2.02
CA LYS A 575 -29.95 5.55 2.43
C LYS A 575 -29.66 6.55 1.31
N SER A 576 -29.61 6.13 0.04
CA SER A 576 -29.17 7.02 -1.04
C SER A 576 -30.08 8.24 -1.20
N THR A 577 -29.49 9.42 -1.36
CA THR A 577 -30.23 10.64 -1.72
C THR A 577 -30.45 10.75 -3.23
N TYR A 578 -29.61 10.10 -4.05
CA TYR A 578 -29.86 9.90 -5.47
C TYR A 578 -30.96 8.86 -5.69
N ARG A 579 -31.80 9.01 -6.73
CA ARG A 579 -32.94 8.11 -6.95
C ARG A 579 -33.08 7.60 -8.38
N ASN A 580 -32.37 8.19 -9.33
CA ASN A 580 -32.46 7.79 -10.73
C ASN A 580 -31.47 6.64 -11.05
N PHE A 581 -31.77 5.45 -10.54
CA PHE A 581 -30.93 4.27 -10.75
C PHE A 581 -31.74 2.97 -10.89
N GLU A 582 -31.13 1.97 -11.53
CA GLU A 582 -31.57 0.57 -11.56
C GLU A 582 -30.49 -0.37 -11.02
N PHE A 583 -30.91 -1.55 -10.58
CA PHE A 583 -30.03 -2.67 -10.25
C PHE A 583 -30.14 -3.75 -11.32
N ILE A 584 -28.99 -4.23 -11.77
CA ILE A 584 -28.85 -5.39 -12.63
C ILE A 584 -28.10 -6.44 -11.82
N VAL A 585 -28.86 -7.35 -11.23
CA VAL A 585 -28.31 -8.49 -10.50
C VAL A 585 -27.96 -9.57 -11.52
N VAL A 586 -26.69 -9.90 -11.63
CA VAL A 586 -26.22 -10.95 -12.55
C VAL A 586 -26.09 -12.24 -11.76
N GLU A 587 -27.11 -13.10 -11.86
CA GLU A 587 -27.11 -14.43 -11.30
C GLU A 587 -26.07 -15.30 -12.01
N ASN A 588 -25.14 -15.89 -11.25
CA ASN A 588 -24.00 -16.60 -11.81
C ASN A 588 -23.77 -18.00 -11.20
N ASN A 589 -24.67 -18.92 -11.52
CA ASN A 589 -24.64 -20.35 -11.20
C ASN A 589 -25.00 -20.68 -9.74
N SER A 590 -26.02 -20.01 -9.21
CA SER A 590 -26.68 -20.34 -7.95
C SER A 590 -27.24 -21.76 -7.96
N VAL A 591 -27.12 -22.46 -6.83
CA VAL A 591 -27.66 -23.82 -6.66
C VAL A 591 -28.78 -23.90 -5.63
N GLU A 592 -28.94 -22.89 -4.78
CA GLU A 592 -29.94 -22.88 -3.73
C GLU A 592 -31.31 -22.42 -4.26
N PRO A 593 -32.39 -23.22 -4.14
CA PRO A 593 -33.74 -22.82 -4.55
C PRO A 593 -34.22 -21.51 -3.89
N GLU A 594 -33.78 -21.27 -2.66
CA GLU A 594 -34.06 -20.06 -1.88
C GLU A 594 -33.55 -18.81 -2.59
N THR A 595 -32.42 -18.90 -3.30
CA THR A 595 -31.83 -17.77 -4.04
C THR A 595 -32.72 -17.33 -5.20
N PHE A 596 -33.24 -18.29 -5.97
CA PHE A 596 -34.16 -18.00 -7.07
C PHE A 596 -35.51 -17.46 -6.57
N LYS A 597 -36.00 -17.99 -5.44
CA LYS A 597 -37.19 -17.44 -4.78
C LYS A 597 -36.97 -15.99 -4.35
N TYR A 598 -35.82 -15.68 -3.74
CA TYR A 598 -35.46 -14.32 -3.37
C TYR A 598 -35.40 -13.38 -4.59
N TYR A 599 -34.82 -13.83 -5.71
CA TYR A 599 -34.81 -13.05 -6.95
C TYR A 599 -36.19 -12.68 -7.47
N GLU A 600 -37.19 -13.56 -7.35
CA GLU A 600 -38.57 -13.21 -7.68
C GLU A 600 -39.16 -12.20 -6.69
N GLU A 601 -38.88 -12.36 -5.40
CA GLU A 601 -39.39 -11.49 -4.34
C GLU A 601 -38.81 -10.08 -4.44
N VAL A 602 -37.50 -9.94 -4.64
CA VAL A 602 -36.83 -8.64 -4.71
C VAL A 602 -37.26 -7.84 -5.95
N GLN A 603 -37.48 -8.48 -7.11
CA GLN A 603 -38.01 -7.83 -8.31
C GLN A 603 -39.49 -7.42 -8.16
N LYS A 604 -40.27 -8.15 -7.34
CA LYS A 604 -41.65 -7.76 -7.00
C LYS A 604 -41.64 -6.56 -6.04
N LYS A 605 -40.74 -6.57 -5.05
CA LYS A 605 -40.57 -5.52 -4.04
C LYS A 605 -40.08 -4.20 -4.65
N TYR A 606 -39.07 -4.27 -5.53
CA TYR A 606 -38.42 -3.10 -6.12
C TYR A 606 -38.49 -3.14 -7.65
N LYS A 607 -39.18 -2.16 -8.25
CA LYS A 607 -39.39 -2.10 -9.71
C LYS A 607 -38.14 -1.78 -10.51
N ASN A 608 -37.14 -1.18 -9.87
CA ASN A 608 -35.86 -0.87 -10.45
C ASN A 608 -34.83 -1.99 -10.24
N VAL A 609 -35.23 -3.19 -9.83
CA VAL A 609 -34.35 -4.37 -9.76
C VAL A 609 -34.67 -5.31 -10.92
N LYS A 610 -33.64 -5.72 -11.65
CA LYS A 610 -33.71 -6.71 -12.74
C LYS A 610 -32.67 -7.79 -12.51
N VAL A 611 -33.09 -9.05 -12.59
CA VAL A 611 -32.19 -10.20 -12.48
C VAL A 611 -31.94 -10.77 -13.87
N VAL A 612 -30.68 -10.96 -14.24
CA VAL A 612 -30.24 -11.57 -15.50
C VAL A 612 -29.38 -12.79 -15.23
N ILE A 613 -29.48 -13.82 -16.07
CA ILE A 613 -28.86 -15.13 -15.83
C ILE A 613 -27.61 -15.28 -16.71
N TRP A 614 -26.47 -15.52 -16.08
CA TRP A 614 -25.22 -15.93 -16.72
C TRP A 614 -25.12 -17.46 -16.69
N LYS A 615 -24.95 -18.08 -17.87
CA LYS A 615 -25.00 -19.55 -18.03
C LYS A 615 -23.63 -20.22 -18.18
N GLU A 616 -22.57 -19.44 -18.28
CA GLU A 616 -21.22 -19.95 -18.51
C GLU A 616 -20.47 -20.13 -17.17
N GLU A 617 -19.22 -20.60 -17.25
CA GLU A 617 -18.33 -20.70 -16.10
C GLU A 617 -18.16 -19.33 -15.42
N PHE A 618 -17.91 -19.33 -14.10
CA PHE A 618 -17.60 -18.12 -13.36
C PHE A 618 -16.39 -17.38 -13.96
N ASN A 619 -16.63 -16.13 -14.34
CA ASN A 619 -15.60 -15.17 -14.71
C ASN A 619 -16.11 -13.78 -14.31
N TYR A 620 -15.55 -13.17 -13.28
CA TYR A 620 -16.03 -11.89 -12.75
C TYR A 620 -16.07 -10.80 -13.83
N SER A 621 -15.05 -10.75 -14.68
CA SER A 621 -14.96 -9.80 -15.78
C SER A 621 -16.08 -10.03 -16.79
N ALA A 622 -16.27 -11.27 -17.26
CA ALA A 622 -17.30 -11.59 -18.25
C ALA A 622 -18.73 -11.40 -17.70
N ILE A 623 -18.94 -11.69 -16.41
CA ILE A 623 -20.23 -11.51 -15.73
C ILE A 623 -20.61 -10.02 -15.66
N ASN A 624 -19.68 -9.14 -15.31
CA ASN A 624 -19.93 -7.71 -15.30
C ASN A 624 -20.10 -7.14 -16.72
N ASN A 625 -19.29 -7.58 -17.69
CA ASN A 625 -19.49 -7.23 -19.11
C ASN A 625 -20.88 -7.65 -19.60
N TYR A 626 -21.32 -8.85 -19.24
CA TYR A 626 -22.66 -9.34 -19.57
C TYR A 626 -23.74 -8.49 -18.90
N GLY A 627 -23.58 -8.13 -17.62
CA GLY A 627 -24.48 -7.23 -16.91
C GLY A 627 -24.61 -5.87 -17.62
N GLU A 628 -23.52 -5.33 -18.12
CA GLU A 628 -23.49 -4.05 -18.86
C GLU A 628 -24.39 -4.08 -20.10
N THR A 629 -24.48 -5.20 -20.81
CA THR A 629 -25.36 -5.31 -21.99
C THR A 629 -26.84 -5.11 -21.69
N PHE A 630 -27.25 -5.19 -20.41
CA PHE A 630 -28.61 -4.91 -19.96
C PHE A 630 -28.76 -3.52 -19.32
N ALA A 631 -27.67 -2.78 -19.13
CA ALA A 631 -27.62 -1.45 -18.54
C ALA A 631 -28.24 -0.40 -19.46
N GLN A 632 -29.21 0.32 -18.93
CA GLN A 632 -29.88 1.44 -19.59
C GLN A 632 -29.31 2.80 -19.17
N GLY A 633 -28.52 2.83 -18.10
CA GLY A 633 -27.92 4.04 -17.56
C GLY A 633 -26.76 4.58 -18.39
N ASP A 634 -26.59 5.90 -18.36
CA ASP A 634 -25.44 6.60 -18.94
C ASP A 634 -24.16 6.34 -18.12
N TYR A 635 -24.33 5.93 -16.86
CA TYR A 635 -23.27 5.60 -15.92
C TYR A 635 -23.49 4.19 -15.37
N ILE A 636 -22.39 3.48 -15.19
CA ILE A 636 -22.35 2.13 -14.64
C ILE A 636 -21.68 2.20 -13.27
N LEU A 637 -22.31 1.63 -12.25
CA LEU A 637 -21.70 1.37 -10.95
C LEU A 637 -21.46 -0.13 -10.83
N LEU A 638 -20.21 -0.57 -10.93
CA LEU A 638 -19.82 -1.92 -10.56
C LEU A 638 -19.81 -2.02 -9.04
N LEU A 639 -20.54 -2.99 -8.50
CA LEU A 639 -20.72 -3.15 -7.07
C LEU A 639 -20.71 -4.62 -6.67
N ASN A 640 -19.90 -4.98 -5.68
CA ASN A 640 -19.94 -6.33 -5.12
C ASN A 640 -21.21 -6.53 -4.27
N ASN A 641 -21.72 -7.76 -4.24
CA ASN A 641 -22.92 -8.12 -3.49
C ASN A 641 -22.75 -8.03 -1.97
N ASP A 642 -21.54 -8.04 -1.44
CA ASP A 642 -21.21 -7.94 -0.01
C ASP A 642 -20.80 -6.53 0.41
N THR A 643 -21.45 -5.52 -0.16
CA THR A 643 -21.28 -4.11 0.19
C THR A 643 -22.44 -3.57 1.03
N GLU A 644 -22.20 -2.49 1.78
CA GLU A 644 -23.26 -1.72 2.44
C GLU A 644 -22.94 -0.23 2.34
N MET A 645 -23.85 0.57 1.80
CA MET A 645 -23.70 2.02 1.69
C MET A 645 -23.71 2.67 3.08
N ILE A 646 -22.79 3.60 3.34
CA ILE A 646 -22.70 4.34 4.61
C ILE A 646 -23.22 5.76 4.41
N GLU A 647 -22.55 6.54 3.54
CA GLU A 647 -22.86 7.96 3.35
C GLU A 647 -23.99 8.14 2.31
N PRO A 648 -25.14 8.77 2.66
CA PRO A 648 -26.28 8.98 1.78
C PRO A 648 -25.98 9.57 0.40
N ARG A 649 -24.96 10.43 0.30
CA ARG A 649 -24.57 11.10 -0.94
C ARG A 649 -23.55 10.36 -1.80
N SER A 650 -23.16 9.14 -1.43
CA SER A 650 -22.06 8.43 -2.13
C SER A 650 -22.27 8.31 -3.64
N ILE A 651 -23.50 8.05 -4.11
CA ILE A 651 -23.79 7.98 -5.55
C ILE A 651 -23.63 9.35 -6.19
N GLU A 652 -24.16 10.42 -5.58
CA GLU A 652 -24.03 11.76 -6.11
C GLU A 652 -22.60 12.27 -6.18
N ASP A 653 -21.82 12.01 -5.13
CA ASP A 653 -20.46 12.50 -5.02
C ASP A 653 -19.57 11.79 -6.07
N MET A 654 -19.73 10.47 -6.26
CA MET A 654 -19.06 9.74 -7.36
C MET A 654 -19.54 10.21 -8.73
N LEU A 655 -20.84 10.40 -8.92
CA LEU A 655 -21.44 10.81 -10.20
C LEU A 655 -20.99 12.21 -10.62
N GLY A 656 -20.97 13.17 -9.70
CA GLY A 656 -20.52 14.53 -9.99
C GLY A 656 -19.06 14.59 -10.46
N ILE A 657 -18.20 13.74 -9.90
CA ILE A 657 -16.80 13.61 -10.37
C ILE A 657 -16.77 12.91 -11.72
N CYS A 658 -17.51 11.80 -11.87
CA CYS A 658 -17.54 10.99 -13.07
C CYS A 658 -18.07 11.80 -14.27
N GLN A 659 -18.97 12.78 -14.09
CA GLN A 659 -19.44 13.67 -15.15
C GLN A 659 -18.35 14.54 -15.79
N ARG A 660 -17.21 14.75 -15.12
CA ARG A 660 -16.12 15.53 -15.69
C ARG A 660 -15.54 14.85 -16.92
N LYS A 661 -15.21 15.63 -17.96
CA LYS A 661 -14.76 15.10 -19.25
C LYS A 661 -13.42 14.35 -19.18
N ASP A 662 -12.54 14.78 -18.29
CA ASP A 662 -11.22 14.23 -18.03
C ASP A 662 -11.24 12.97 -17.15
N VAL A 663 -12.37 12.64 -16.51
CA VAL A 663 -12.50 11.47 -15.63
C VAL A 663 -13.15 10.30 -16.36
N GLY A 664 -12.54 9.12 -16.20
CA GLY A 664 -13.03 7.86 -16.74
C GLY A 664 -13.69 6.99 -15.67
N ALA A 665 -13.10 6.87 -14.48
CA ALA A 665 -13.68 6.11 -13.38
C ALA A 665 -13.46 6.76 -12.01
N VAL A 666 -14.35 6.44 -11.07
CA VAL A 666 -14.33 6.91 -9.68
C VAL A 666 -14.50 5.72 -8.74
N GLY A 667 -13.68 5.63 -7.69
CA GLY A 667 -13.78 4.61 -6.65
C GLY A 667 -14.10 5.18 -5.29
N ALA A 668 -14.95 4.48 -4.53
CA ALA A 668 -15.33 4.87 -3.17
C ALA A 668 -14.26 4.53 -2.14
N ARG A 669 -14.34 5.12 -0.95
CA ARG A 669 -13.64 4.63 0.25
C ARG A 669 -14.37 3.43 0.83
N LEU A 670 -13.64 2.33 1.01
CA LEU A 670 -14.19 1.09 1.54
C LEU A 670 -13.62 0.75 2.90
N TYR A 671 -14.47 0.22 3.77
CA TYR A 671 -14.14 -0.22 5.11
C TYR A 671 -14.36 -1.72 5.30
N TYR A 672 -13.51 -2.31 6.12
CA TYR A 672 -13.81 -3.57 6.80
C TYR A 672 -14.89 -3.39 7.85
N GLU A 673 -15.48 -4.49 8.32
CA GLU A 673 -16.53 -4.48 9.35
C GLU A 673 -16.07 -3.94 10.71
N ASP A 674 -14.76 -3.82 10.93
CA ASP A 674 -14.13 -3.30 12.13
C ASP A 674 -13.77 -1.80 12.05
N ASP A 675 -14.37 -1.06 11.12
CA ASP A 675 -14.14 0.38 10.89
C ASP A 675 -12.70 0.73 10.50
N THR A 676 -11.97 -0.24 9.92
CA THR A 676 -10.65 0.01 9.34
C THR A 676 -10.70 0.10 7.81
N ILE A 677 -9.78 0.86 7.23
CA ILE A 677 -9.70 1.08 5.79
C ILE A 677 -9.37 -0.22 5.07
N GLN A 678 -10.17 -0.55 4.05
CA GLN A 678 -9.90 -1.60 3.09
C GLN A 678 -9.49 -1.02 1.73
N HIS A 679 -10.05 0.11 1.32
CA HIS A 679 -9.69 0.75 0.07
C HIS A 679 -9.68 2.27 0.20
N ALA A 680 -8.55 2.85 -0.18
CA ALA A 680 -8.36 4.29 -0.34
C ALA A 680 -7.43 4.54 -1.55
N GLY A 681 -7.75 3.90 -2.68
CA GLY A 681 -6.89 3.79 -3.87
C GLY A 681 -6.03 2.52 -3.90
N VAL A 682 -5.57 2.16 -5.09
CA VAL A 682 -4.61 1.07 -5.33
C VAL A 682 -3.30 1.63 -5.88
N ILE A 683 -2.19 1.13 -5.36
CA ILE A 683 -0.82 1.45 -5.80
C ILE A 683 -0.30 0.30 -6.66
N ILE A 684 0.09 0.61 -7.90
CA ILE A 684 0.72 -0.33 -8.82
C ILE A 684 2.15 -0.61 -8.36
N GLY A 685 2.54 -1.87 -8.44
CA GLY A 685 3.79 -2.37 -7.89
C GLY A 685 3.79 -2.52 -6.37
N LEU A 686 2.77 -2.02 -5.63
CA LEU A 686 2.72 -2.27 -4.19
C LEU A 686 2.53 -3.74 -3.93
N GLY A 687 3.34 -4.23 -3.01
CA GLY A 687 3.42 -5.63 -2.77
C GLY A 687 3.89 -6.40 -3.99
N GLY A 688 4.46 -5.72 -5.00
CA GLY A 688 5.00 -6.06 -6.33
C GLY A 688 4.05 -6.23 -7.55
N THR A 689 2.73 -6.06 -7.44
CA THR A 689 1.78 -6.04 -8.60
C THR A 689 0.85 -4.86 -8.42
N ALA A 690 0.00 -4.93 -7.42
CA ALA A 690 -0.98 -3.92 -7.11
C ALA A 690 -1.47 -4.22 -5.70
N GLY A 691 -1.62 -3.18 -4.88
CA GLY A 691 -2.10 -3.33 -3.52
C GLY A 691 -2.89 -2.12 -3.06
N HIS A 692 -3.90 -2.37 -2.24
CA HIS A 692 -4.68 -1.32 -1.60
C HIS A 692 -3.78 -0.49 -0.67
N ALA A 693 -3.94 0.83 -0.78
CA ALA A 693 -3.31 1.80 0.11
C ALA A 693 -4.01 1.80 1.48
N PHE A 694 -3.26 2.10 2.54
CA PHE A 694 -3.78 2.41 3.88
C PHE A 694 -4.57 1.28 4.59
N LEU A 695 -4.38 0.02 4.19
CA LEU A 695 -5.07 -1.13 4.79
C LEU A 695 -4.96 -1.17 6.32
N ASN A 696 -6.08 -1.45 6.99
CA ASN A 696 -6.23 -1.60 8.44
C ASN A 696 -6.01 -0.31 9.25
N ILE A 697 -5.85 0.85 8.59
CA ILE A 697 -5.82 2.14 9.30
C ILE A 697 -7.25 2.44 9.80
N PRO A 698 -7.44 2.83 11.07
CA PRO A 698 -8.77 3.22 11.56
C PRO A 698 -9.39 4.36 10.75
N LYS A 699 -10.70 4.32 10.51
CA LYS A 699 -11.41 5.29 9.65
C LYS A 699 -11.21 6.76 10.00
N GLU A 700 -10.92 7.07 11.26
CA GLU A 700 -10.71 8.43 11.78
C GLU A 700 -9.28 8.95 11.60
N GLN A 701 -8.36 8.13 11.10
CA GLN A 701 -6.97 8.54 10.85
C GLN A 701 -6.78 8.90 9.38
N GLY A 702 -6.13 10.03 9.11
CA GLY A 702 -5.89 10.51 7.75
C GLY A 702 -4.76 9.81 7.00
N GLY A 703 -3.96 9.00 7.69
CA GLY A 703 -2.80 8.33 7.12
C GLY A 703 -1.71 9.31 6.70
N TYR A 704 -0.92 8.92 5.70
CA TYR A 704 0.20 9.71 5.19
C TYR A 704 -0.27 11.06 4.65
N PHE A 705 0.14 12.16 5.29
CA PHE A 705 -0.26 13.53 4.93
C PHE A 705 -1.78 13.70 4.70
N ASN A 706 -2.59 13.01 5.51
CA ASN A 706 -4.06 13.00 5.40
C ASN A 706 -4.61 12.52 4.05
N ARG A 707 -3.83 11.79 3.25
CA ARG A 707 -4.24 11.29 1.92
C ARG A 707 -5.48 10.38 1.96
N ILE A 708 -5.84 9.76 3.09
CA ILE A 708 -7.08 8.97 3.18
C ILE A 708 -8.32 9.86 3.03
N PHE A 709 -8.22 11.12 3.47
CA PHE A 709 -9.30 12.12 3.42
C PHE A 709 -9.23 13.01 2.19
N ALA A 710 -8.18 12.90 1.38
CA ALA A 710 -8.00 13.72 0.19
C ALA A 710 -8.55 13.00 -1.05
N LYS A 711 -9.39 13.70 -1.82
CA LYS A 711 -9.72 13.29 -3.18
C LYS A 711 -8.44 13.37 -4.01
N GLN A 712 -8.16 12.34 -4.79
CA GLN A 712 -6.89 12.29 -5.52
C GLN A 712 -6.97 11.41 -6.75
N ASP A 713 -6.10 11.70 -7.71
CA ASP A 713 -5.87 10.81 -8.84
C ASP A 713 -5.06 9.61 -8.35
N VAL A 714 -5.49 8.43 -8.78
CA VAL A 714 -4.83 7.15 -8.47
C VAL A 714 -4.67 6.34 -9.75
N SER A 715 -3.80 5.33 -9.73
CA SER A 715 -3.60 4.49 -10.90
C SER A 715 -4.72 3.47 -11.08
N ALA A 716 -5.34 3.04 -9.96
CA ALA A 716 -6.50 2.17 -9.99
C ALA A 716 -7.36 2.31 -8.72
N VAL A 717 -8.63 1.94 -8.87
CA VAL A 717 -9.60 1.73 -7.80
C VAL A 717 -10.24 0.35 -7.96
N THR A 718 -10.87 -0.17 -6.91
CA THR A 718 -11.45 -1.53 -6.97
C THR A 718 -12.87 -1.55 -7.51
N ALA A 719 -13.22 -2.59 -8.27
CA ALA A 719 -14.58 -2.83 -8.76
C ALA A 719 -15.57 -3.27 -7.65
N ALA A 720 -15.13 -3.40 -6.39
CA ALA A 720 -16.05 -3.57 -5.28
C ALA A 720 -17.03 -2.39 -5.14
N CYS A 721 -16.62 -1.18 -5.51
CA CYS A 721 -17.49 -0.02 -5.74
C CYS A 721 -16.79 0.98 -6.68
N LEU A 722 -17.10 0.88 -7.98
CA LEU A 722 -16.46 1.68 -9.05
C LEU A 722 -17.52 2.22 -10.01
N MET A 723 -17.58 3.55 -10.15
CA MET A 723 -18.43 4.22 -11.12
C MET A 723 -17.65 4.61 -12.37
N VAL A 724 -18.25 4.40 -13.54
CA VAL A 724 -17.66 4.69 -14.85
C VAL A 724 -18.74 5.14 -15.83
N LYS A 725 -18.41 6.04 -16.77
CA LYS A 725 -19.31 6.37 -17.88
C LYS A 725 -19.49 5.14 -18.76
N LYS A 726 -20.73 4.85 -19.19
CA LYS A 726 -21.00 3.75 -20.11
C LYS A 726 -20.17 3.88 -21.40
N THR A 727 -20.07 5.08 -21.96
CA THR A 727 -19.28 5.33 -23.17
C THR A 727 -17.78 5.02 -22.97
N VAL A 728 -17.22 5.29 -21.79
CA VAL A 728 -15.81 4.97 -21.48
C VAL A 728 -15.64 3.47 -21.26
N PHE A 729 -16.60 2.81 -20.58
CA PHE A 729 -16.61 1.36 -20.42
C PHE A 729 -16.59 0.66 -21.79
N GLU A 730 -17.42 1.12 -22.73
CA GLU A 730 -17.48 0.62 -24.11
C GLU A 730 -16.19 0.94 -24.89
N GLU A 731 -15.68 2.17 -24.80
CA GLU A 731 -14.46 2.64 -25.48
C GLU A 731 -13.25 1.75 -25.17
N VAL A 732 -13.08 1.36 -23.91
CA VAL A 732 -11.94 0.52 -23.47
C VAL A 732 -12.23 -0.98 -23.51
N GLY A 733 -13.40 -1.38 -24.02
CA GLY A 733 -13.81 -2.78 -24.17
C GLY A 733 -14.07 -3.51 -22.84
N GLY A 734 -14.69 -2.84 -21.87
CA GLY A 734 -15.14 -3.42 -20.59
C GLY A 734 -14.04 -4.00 -19.72
N LEU A 735 -14.34 -4.98 -18.87
CA LEU A 735 -13.33 -5.71 -18.08
C LEU A 735 -12.64 -6.79 -18.94
N PHE A 736 -11.33 -6.98 -18.78
CA PHE A 736 -10.60 -7.98 -19.54
C PHE A 736 -10.87 -9.41 -19.04
N GLU A 737 -11.56 -10.22 -19.84
CA GLU A 737 -12.02 -11.57 -19.47
C GLU A 737 -10.90 -12.60 -19.25
N GLY A 738 -9.67 -12.31 -19.65
CA GLY A 738 -8.50 -13.14 -19.32
C GLY A 738 -8.13 -13.10 -17.83
N LEU A 739 -8.58 -12.07 -17.11
CA LEU A 739 -8.46 -11.94 -15.65
C LEU A 739 -9.82 -12.32 -15.04
N LYS A 740 -9.98 -13.59 -14.66
CA LYS A 740 -11.26 -14.14 -14.21
C LYS A 740 -11.64 -13.69 -12.80
N VAL A 741 -10.64 -13.43 -11.97
CA VAL A 741 -10.80 -13.30 -10.51
C VAL A 741 -10.11 -12.08 -9.95
N ALA A 742 -8.80 -11.96 -10.15
CA ALA A 742 -7.98 -10.92 -9.55
C ALA A 742 -7.51 -9.94 -10.62
N PHE A 743 -7.25 -8.71 -10.19
CA PHE A 743 -6.67 -7.64 -11.01
C PHE A 743 -7.50 -7.19 -12.22
N ASN A 744 -8.75 -7.64 -12.36
CA ASN A 744 -9.62 -7.22 -13.45
C ASN A 744 -9.95 -5.72 -13.39
N ASP A 745 -10.19 -5.20 -12.20
CA ASP A 745 -10.37 -3.78 -11.88
C ASP A 745 -9.09 -2.97 -12.13
N ILE A 746 -7.93 -3.56 -11.83
CA ILE A 746 -6.62 -2.94 -12.09
C ILE A 746 -6.37 -2.82 -13.60
N ASP A 747 -6.52 -3.90 -14.37
CA ASP A 747 -6.40 -3.85 -15.83
C ASP A 747 -7.39 -2.85 -16.44
N PHE A 748 -8.63 -2.82 -15.96
CA PHE A 748 -9.65 -1.89 -16.42
C PHE A 748 -9.27 -0.43 -16.17
N CYS A 749 -8.83 -0.08 -14.96
CA CYS A 749 -8.34 1.26 -14.65
C CYS A 749 -7.13 1.64 -15.53
N LEU A 750 -6.22 0.71 -15.78
CA LEU A 750 -5.06 0.96 -16.63
C LEU A 750 -5.44 1.17 -18.10
N LYS A 751 -6.45 0.46 -18.63
CA LYS A 751 -6.99 0.74 -19.98
C LYS A 751 -7.63 2.13 -20.07
N ILE A 752 -8.41 2.53 -19.05
CA ILE A 752 -9.01 3.86 -18.98
C ILE A 752 -7.92 4.95 -18.96
N ARG A 753 -6.81 4.72 -18.23
CA ARG A 753 -5.67 5.63 -18.21
C ARG A 753 -4.92 5.68 -19.55
N GLU A 754 -4.76 4.54 -20.21
CA GLU A 754 -4.15 4.48 -21.55
C GLU A 754 -4.97 5.26 -22.59
N ALA A 755 -6.30 5.30 -22.44
CA ALA A 755 -7.21 6.14 -23.22
C ALA A 755 -7.16 7.64 -22.85
N GLY A 756 -6.36 8.03 -21.85
CA GLY A 756 -6.13 9.42 -21.48
C GLY A 756 -7.04 9.97 -20.37
N TYR A 757 -7.83 9.11 -19.72
CA TYR A 757 -8.72 9.53 -18.63
C TYR A 757 -8.09 9.35 -17.24
N LEU A 758 -8.56 10.15 -16.29
CA LEU A 758 -8.23 10.05 -14.88
C LEU A 758 -9.05 8.95 -14.18
N ILE A 759 -8.43 8.35 -13.16
CA ILE A 759 -9.10 7.51 -12.17
C ILE A 759 -9.04 8.26 -10.85
N VAL A 760 -10.20 8.53 -10.25
CA VAL A 760 -10.29 9.36 -9.05
C VAL A 760 -10.75 8.51 -7.87
N TYR A 761 -10.01 8.59 -6.77
CA TYR A 761 -10.48 8.10 -5.47
C TYR A 761 -11.30 9.19 -4.77
N ASP A 762 -12.53 8.87 -4.38
CA ASP A 762 -13.43 9.78 -3.66
C ASP A 762 -13.59 9.36 -2.19
N PRO A 763 -13.02 10.12 -1.23
CA PRO A 763 -13.14 9.81 0.19
C PRO A 763 -14.52 10.12 0.79
N GLN A 764 -15.37 10.86 0.06
CA GLN A 764 -16.74 11.19 0.50
C GLN A 764 -17.75 10.07 0.22
N ALA A 765 -17.50 9.23 -0.78
CA ALA A 765 -18.28 8.03 -1.03
C ALA A 765 -17.82 6.90 -0.11
N GLU A 766 -18.67 6.45 0.81
CA GLU A 766 -18.29 5.50 1.87
C GLU A 766 -19.17 4.26 1.87
N PHE A 767 -18.53 3.09 1.86
CA PHE A 767 -19.19 1.79 1.94
C PHE A 767 -18.44 0.84 2.87
N TYR A 768 -19.15 -0.07 3.54
CA TYR A 768 -18.54 -1.29 4.04
C TYR A 768 -18.43 -2.30 2.91
N HIS A 769 -17.38 -3.11 2.94
CA HIS A 769 -17.22 -4.27 2.06
C HIS A 769 -16.72 -5.46 2.90
N TYR A 770 -17.60 -6.44 3.09
CA TYR A 770 -17.42 -7.55 4.04
C TYR A 770 -16.56 -8.71 3.50
N GLU A 771 -15.59 -8.37 2.65
CA GLU A 771 -14.66 -9.22 1.90
C GLU A 771 -14.43 -10.63 2.49
N SER A 772 -14.41 -11.65 1.62
CA SER A 772 -14.19 -13.07 1.95
C SER A 772 -15.39 -13.84 2.52
N LYS A 773 -16.54 -13.19 2.79
CA LYS A 773 -17.79 -13.89 3.16
C LYS A 773 -18.36 -14.70 1.99
N SER A 774 -18.30 -14.18 0.77
CA SER A 774 -18.92 -14.83 -0.40
C SER A 774 -18.12 -15.96 -1.06
N ARG A 775 -16.82 -16.05 -0.76
CA ARG A 775 -15.91 -16.88 -1.59
C ARG A 775 -14.81 -17.63 -0.83
N GLY A 776 -14.49 -17.22 0.39
CA GLY A 776 -13.38 -17.79 1.16
C GLY A 776 -12.00 -17.47 0.58
N MET A 777 -10.95 -17.91 1.27
CA MET A 777 -9.55 -17.55 0.99
C MET A 777 -9.00 -18.17 -0.31
N GLU A 778 -7.90 -17.64 -0.82
CA GLU A 778 -7.09 -18.29 -1.87
C GLU A 778 -6.23 -19.42 -1.31
N ASP A 779 -6.89 -20.51 -0.90
CA ASP A 779 -6.31 -21.56 -0.07
C ASP A 779 -6.11 -22.91 -0.77
N THR A 780 -6.64 -23.07 -1.99
CA THR A 780 -6.45 -24.30 -2.78
C THR A 780 -5.32 -24.16 -3.81
N PRO A 781 -4.60 -25.26 -4.15
CA PRO A 781 -3.55 -25.24 -5.17
C PRO A 781 -4.01 -24.65 -6.52
N GLU A 782 -5.24 -24.93 -6.93
CA GLU A 782 -5.83 -24.45 -8.18
C GLU A 782 -6.07 -22.93 -8.12
N LYS A 783 -6.56 -22.41 -6.99
CA LYS A 783 -6.76 -20.97 -6.79
C LYS A 783 -5.42 -20.22 -6.84
N VAL A 784 -4.39 -20.75 -6.18
CA VAL A 784 -3.03 -20.18 -6.18
C VAL A 784 -2.41 -20.23 -7.58
N ALA A 785 -2.56 -21.34 -8.30
CA ALA A 785 -2.05 -21.47 -9.68
C ALA A 785 -2.74 -20.46 -10.61
N ARG A 786 -4.07 -20.29 -10.51
CA ARG A 786 -4.80 -19.24 -11.24
C ARG A 786 -4.26 -17.85 -10.88
N PHE A 787 -4.17 -17.51 -9.60
CA PHE A 787 -3.71 -16.20 -9.14
C PHE A 787 -2.32 -15.86 -9.69
N ASN A 788 -1.39 -16.81 -9.67
CA ASN A 788 -0.06 -16.63 -10.26
C ASN A 788 -0.10 -16.37 -11.78
N ARG A 789 -1.00 -17.02 -12.52
CA ARG A 789 -1.20 -16.74 -13.95
C ARG A 789 -1.79 -15.35 -14.19
N GLU A 790 -2.72 -14.91 -13.35
CA GLU A 790 -3.31 -13.57 -13.43
C GLU A 790 -2.29 -12.47 -13.10
N ILE A 791 -1.40 -12.70 -12.12
CA ILE A 791 -0.22 -11.85 -11.86
C ILE A 791 0.64 -11.72 -13.12
N GLU A 792 0.99 -12.85 -13.75
CA GLU A 792 1.82 -12.86 -14.96
C GLU A 792 1.13 -12.14 -16.12
N THR A 793 -0.17 -12.39 -16.30
CA THR A 793 -0.99 -11.73 -17.31
C THR A 793 -0.99 -10.22 -17.14
N LEU A 794 -1.28 -9.71 -15.93
CA LEU A 794 -1.26 -8.28 -15.64
C LEU A 794 0.13 -7.68 -15.85
N THR A 795 1.16 -8.33 -15.32
CA THR A 795 2.54 -7.82 -15.39
C THR A 795 3.07 -7.77 -16.83
N ASN A 796 2.71 -8.74 -17.67
CA ASN A 796 3.11 -8.77 -19.07
C ASN A 796 2.33 -7.75 -19.92
N ARG A 797 1.05 -7.51 -19.62
CA ARG A 797 0.23 -6.52 -20.33
C ARG A 797 0.65 -5.08 -20.02
N TRP A 798 1.09 -4.83 -18.79
CA TRP A 798 1.37 -3.49 -18.26
C TRP A 798 2.82 -3.34 -17.81
N ASP A 799 3.77 -3.96 -18.52
CA ASP A 799 5.20 -3.96 -18.16
C ASP A 799 5.77 -2.54 -17.97
N GLN A 800 5.29 -1.58 -18.77
CA GLN A 800 5.76 -0.20 -18.73
C GLN A 800 5.51 0.51 -17.40
N ILE A 801 4.35 0.33 -16.77
CA ILE A 801 4.05 0.97 -15.48
C ILE A 801 4.83 0.30 -14.34
N PHE A 802 5.10 -1.00 -14.45
CA PHE A 802 5.99 -1.71 -13.52
C PHE A 802 7.46 -1.27 -13.65
N ASP A 803 7.90 -0.94 -14.85
CA ASP A 803 9.26 -0.47 -15.11
C ASP A 803 9.45 1.02 -14.77
N LYS A 804 8.47 1.87 -15.08
CA LYS A 804 8.51 3.33 -14.81
C LYS A 804 8.17 3.66 -13.35
N GLY A 805 7.30 2.88 -12.72
CA GLY A 805 6.69 3.17 -11.42
C GLY A 805 5.28 3.76 -11.57
N ASP A 806 4.49 3.63 -10.50
CA ASP A 806 3.17 4.26 -10.40
C ASP A 806 3.33 5.78 -10.26
N PRO A 807 2.78 6.61 -11.18
CA PRO A 807 2.95 8.06 -11.13
C PRO A 807 2.36 8.70 -9.87
N TYR A 808 1.36 8.08 -9.23
CA TYR A 808 0.74 8.63 -8.02
C TYR A 808 1.34 8.08 -6.72
N TYR A 809 2.45 7.34 -6.82
CA TYR A 809 3.20 6.82 -5.69
C TYR A 809 4.69 7.16 -5.81
N ASN A 810 5.20 7.91 -4.84
CA ASN A 810 6.57 8.39 -4.90
C ASN A 810 7.59 7.23 -4.84
N PRO A 811 8.63 7.22 -5.70
CA PRO A 811 9.61 6.12 -5.76
C PRO A 811 10.50 5.98 -4.51
N ASN A 812 10.52 6.98 -3.63
CA ASN A 812 11.19 6.93 -2.33
C ASN A 812 10.38 6.20 -1.25
N LEU A 813 9.15 5.81 -1.56
CA LEU A 813 8.31 5.00 -0.68
C LEU A 813 8.46 3.51 -1.04
N SER A 814 8.42 2.64 -0.03
CA SER A 814 8.58 1.19 -0.19
C SER A 814 7.41 0.62 -0.97
N LEU A 815 7.72 -0.29 -1.90
CA LEU A 815 6.73 -1.13 -2.56
C LEU A 815 6.65 -2.52 -1.91
N LEU A 816 7.54 -2.82 -0.96
CA LEU A 816 7.54 -4.09 -0.24
C LEU A 816 6.59 -4.01 0.95
N MET A 817 6.78 -3.03 1.83
CA MET A 817 6.13 -3.00 3.13
C MET A 817 4.71 -2.38 3.08
N ASP A 818 4.22 -1.88 4.22
CA ASP A 818 3.01 -1.09 4.26
C ASP A 818 3.18 0.15 3.37
N SER A 819 2.11 0.54 2.67
CA SER A 819 2.12 1.72 1.80
C SER A 819 2.56 2.96 2.58
N TYR A 820 3.30 3.86 1.93
CA TYR A 820 3.78 5.12 2.53
C TYR A 820 4.80 4.95 3.66
N THR A 821 5.55 3.85 3.65
CA THR A 821 6.78 3.70 4.44
C THR A 821 7.99 4.12 3.61
N ILE A 822 9.01 4.70 4.24
CA ILE A 822 10.24 5.11 3.54
C ILE A 822 10.96 3.86 3.02
N LYS A 823 11.40 3.92 1.75
CA LYS A 823 12.18 2.85 1.12
C LYS A 823 13.55 2.72 1.79
N MET A 824 13.87 1.52 2.26
CA MET A 824 15.14 1.25 2.92
C MET A 824 16.30 1.11 1.91
N PRO A 825 17.54 1.52 2.24
CA PRO A 825 18.70 1.48 1.34
C PRO A 825 18.97 0.11 0.70
N GLU A 826 18.69 -1.00 1.38
CA GLU A 826 18.87 -2.34 0.83
C GLU A 826 17.83 -2.65 -0.26
N GLU A 827 16.58 -2.18 -0.13
CA GLU A 827 15.55 -2.25 -1.19
C GLU A 827 16.05 -1.52 -2.44
N MET A 828 16.65 -0.33 -2.25
CA MET A 828 17.19 0.48 -3.33
C MET A 828 18.38 -0.18 -4.04
N LYS A 829 19.32 -0.77 -3.29
CA LYS A 829 20.49 -1.47 -3.85
C LYS A 829 20.08 -2.64 -4.75
N VAL A 830 19.01 -3.35 -4.38
CA VAL A 830 18.48 -4.45 -5.19
C VAL A 830 17.75 -3.95 -6.45
N GLU A 831 17.05 -2.82 -6.39
CA GLU A 831 16.47 -2.20 -7.60
C GLU A 831 17.56 -1.74 -8.56
N GLN A 832 18.64 -1.13 -8.06
CA GLN A 832 19.76 -0.67 -8.86
C GLN A 832 20.49 -1.83 -9.57
N SER A 833 20.72 -2.94 -8.88
CA SER A 833 21.33 -4.13 -9.49
C SER A 833 20.46 -4.73 -10.60
N LYS A 834 19.15 -4.86 -10.38
CA LYS A 834 18.19 -5.32 -11.40
C LYS A 834 18.12 -4.39 -12.61
N LYS A 835 18.13 -3.07 -12.41
CA LYS A 835 18.16 -2.08 -13.50
C LYS A 835 19.44 -2.22 -14.33
N MET A 836 20.58 -2.49 -13.69
CA MET A 836 21.84 -2.74 -14.38
C MET A 836 21.83 -4.07 -15.17
N GLU A 837 21.27 -5.14 -14.62
CA GLU A 837 21.11 -6.43 -15.32
C GLU A 837 20.19 -6.32 -16.54
N LYS A 838 19.03 -5.65 -16.40
CA LYS A 838 18.11 -5.39 -17.54
C LYS A 838 18.77 -4.54 -18.63
N LYS A 839 19.56 -3.51 -18.26
CA LYS A 839 20.32 -2.71 -19.24
C LYS A 839 21.36 -3.55 -19.98
N LYS A 840 22.05 -4.47 -19.29
CA LYS A 840 22.99 -5.41 -19.93
C LYS A 840 22.30 -6.40 -20.86
N GLN A 841 21.12 -6.90 -20.50
CA GLN A 841 20.33 -7.78 -21.36
C GLN A 841 19.81 -7.06 -22.62
N LYS A 842 19.35 -5.81 -22.49
CA LYS A 842 18.92 -4.99 -23.64
C LYS A 842 20.07 -4.50 -24.53
N ALA A 843 21.31 -4.50 -24.05
CA ALA A 843 22.48 -4.15 -24.85
C ALA A 843 23.09 -5.37 -25.58
N ASN A 844 22.70 -6.59 -25.17
CA ASN A 844 23.16 -7.85 -25.76
C ASN A 844 22.14 -8.48 -26.73
N ASN A 845 20.97 -7.86 -26.88
CA ASN A 845 19.97 -8.13 -27.93
C ASN A 845 19.95 -6.94 -28.89
#